data_AF-A0A1J7CEA9-F1
#
_entry.id   AF-A0A1J7CEA9-F1
#
_cell.length_a   1.000
_cell.length_b   1.000
_cell.length_c   1.000
_cell.angle_alpha   90.00
_cell.angle_beta   90.00
_cell.angle_gamma   90.00
#
_symmetry.space_group_name_H-M   'P 1'
#
loop_
_entity.id
_entity.type
_entity.pdbx_description
1 polymer ?
#
loop_
_entity_poly.entity_id
_entity_poly.type
_entity_poly.pdbx_seq_one_letter_code
_entity_poly.pdbx_strand_id
1 'polypeptide(L)'
;MVVVCAVDGMAGVGKTTLALHAAHRALDHKDWFPAGALFIDLHGYEETNRLTPDQAIQSLLHQLGVRYADLPPTPEDRAALYRSELAKLGEQSGPALLVIDNAHPASHADRLLPGRGRHRMLLTSRHRLTSPGLPGYRLAIDVLPAVDATALIVAALTAANAYDSRATDEPKALADVVQYCGGLPLALQIAAALLVATPDLTMAEMAQALEEQQSRLEVLDYRDDDGRQLAVHPAFALSLRAQPEEQQHLFGLLALNPGPDVSTEAAVALADAPSAQTRQGLNALARAHLIEAVEAGRWRFHDLLRLYAAARLCPDEPDAKAAEARVLEYYRETANVADVWLRALPGDTAPRLFDSRDQALAWMDAEVGNLVAATAHAAQVHPKTGLSLALCMSEYLNWRRRFDNWLAVGQVGLLAAQTAGDRSGEGLALNSLGIALREVRRFEEAVDACRQAAAIFREFGDRNGEGGALGNLGAALLRMRRFEEAVDACRQAVAIFQETGDRHGEGLALNSLGIALREVRRFEEAVDACRQAAAISRQFGDRHGEGGALGNLGVALLEVRRFEEAIKAHQQAATIFQETGDRYHEGLALNGLGIALREARRFEEAVDVGRQAAVIFREAGDRHGEGLALGNLGFAQVEVGRFEEAIDVGRRAAVIFREVGDRHREGIGMVCLGIALREVGRFEEAVKAHRQAAVIFREAGDRHGEGEVLSNLGAALQGVGRFEEAIDVGRQAAVIFREAGDQHREGMALSNLGGAMAGVGRFEEAVDACRQAVAIFRETGDRHGESQALDNLDIVQAKKRHVQE
;
A
#
# COMPACT_ATOMS: atom_id res chain seq x y z
N MET A 1 14.18 -31.49 32.73
CA MET A 1 13.28 -32.48 32.11
C MET A 1 11.88 -31.89 32.20
N VAL A 2 11.18 -31.75 31.07
CA VAL A 2 9.82 -31.21 31.03
C VAL A 2 8.89 -32.20 31.72
N VAL A 3 8.23 -31.79 32.80
CA VAL A 3 7.27 -32.64 33.54
C VAL A 3 5.85 -32.40 33.04
N VAL A 4 5.54 -31.16 32.64
CA VAL A 4 4.21 -30.74 32.17
C VAL A 4 4.30 -30.22 30.74
N CYS A 5 3.37 -30.62 29.88
CA CYS A 5 3.06 -29.95 28.63
C CYS A 5 1.69 -29.28 28.77
N ALA A 6 1.65 -27.95 28.74
CA ALA A 6 0.44 -27.16 28.85
C ALA A 6 -0.01 -26.70 27.45
N VAL A 7 -1.19 -27.13 27.01
CA VAL A 7 -1.83 -26.75 25.76
C VAL A 7 -2.89 -25.69 26.05
N ASP A 8 -2.68 -24.47 25.56
CA ASP A 8 -3.64 -23.38 25.72
C ASP A 8 -4.03 -22.72 24.40
N GLY A 9 -5.16 -22.01 24.40
CA GLY A 9 -5.75 -21.41 23.19
C GLY A 9 -7.24 -21.12 23.36
N MET A 10 -7.83 -20.44 22.37
CA MET A 10 -9.24 -20.03 22.36
C MET A 10 -10.21 -21.22 22.51
N ALA A 11 -11.41 -20.99 23.04
CA ALA A 11 -12.45 -22.03 23.06
C ALA A 11 -12.78 -22.50 21.62
N GLY A 12 -12.99 -23.81 21.44
CA GLY A 12 -13.26 -24.39 20.11
C GLY A 12 -12.04 -24.66 19.22
N VAL A 13 -10.81 -24.28 19.65
CA VAL A 13 -9.57 -24.48 18.87
C VAL A 13 -9.05 -25.94 18.85
N GLY A 14 -9.77 -26.89 19.45
CA GLY A 14 -9.40 -28.31 19.42
C GLY A 14 -8.36 -28.76 20.45
N LYS A 15 -8.17 -28.03 21.55
CA LYS A 15 -7.21 -28.39 22.63
C LYS A 15 -7.41 -29.81 23.17
N THR A 16 -8.62 -30.14 23.60
CA THR A 16 -8.97 -31.47 24.15
C THR A 16 -8.73 -32.55 23.10
N THR A 17 -9.17 -32.33 21.86
CA THR A 17 -8.95 -33.25 20.74
C THR A 17 -7.46 -33.50 20.48
N LEU A 18 -6.64 -32.44 20.43
CA LEU A 18 -5.20 -32.55 20.27
C LEU A 18 -4.56 -33.31 21.43
N ALA A 19 -4.97 -33.00 22.67
CA ALA A 19 -4.42 -33.64 23.85
C ALA A 19 -4.73 -35.13 23.89
N LEU A 20 -5.97 -35.51 23.59
CA LEU A 20 -6.40 -36.92 23.50
C LEU A 20 -5.70 -37.64 22.34
N HIS A 21 -5.59 -37.02 21.17
CA HIS A 21 -4.88 -37.61 20.04
C HIS A 21 -3.39 -37.82 20.35
N ALA A 22 -2.73 -36.84 20.95
CA ALA A 22 -1.35 -36.96 21.39
C ALA A 22 -1.18 -38.06 22.45
N ALA A 23 -2.13 -38.18 23.39
CA ALA A 23 -2.13 -39.24 24.39
C ALA A 23 -2.26 -40.64 23.75
N HIS A 24 -3.20 -40.82 22.81
CA HIS A 24 -3.34 -42.08 22.08
C HIS A 24 -2.07 -42.46 21.32
N ARG A 25 -1.49 -41.53 20.54
CA ARG A 25 -0.23 -41.79 19.83
C ARG A 25 0.93 -42.11 20.76
N ALA A 26 0.98 -41.46 21.92
CA ALA A 26 2.02 -41.72 22.92
C ALA A 26 1.87 -43.11 23.54
N LEU A 27 0.64 -43.62 23.69
CA LEU A 27 0.36 -44.96 24.18
C LEU A 27 0.66 -46.06 23.15
N ASP A 28 0.58 -45.76 21.85
CA ASP A 28 1.00 -46.69 20.78
C ASP A 28 2.51 -47.02 20.86
N HIS A 29 3.30 -46.11 21.41
CA HIS A 29 4.72 -46.32 21.70
C HIS A 29 4.91 -47.00 23.06
N LYS A 30 5.03 -48.33 23.05
CA LYS A 30 5.13 -49.18 24.26
C LYS A 30 6.23 -48.76 25.26
N ASP A 31 7.27 -48.07 24.82
CA ASP A 31 8.39 -47.66 25.67
C ASP A 31 8.15 -46.34 26.43
N TRP A 32 7.15 -45.55 26.03
CA TRP A 32 6.96 -44.20 26.56
C TRP A 32 6.14 -44.18 27.84
N PHE A 33 4.99 -44.88 27.85
CA PHE A 33 4.06 -44.91 28.99
C PHE A 33 3.46 -46.32 29.20
N PRO A 34 4.27 -47.32 29.58
CA PRO A 34 3.81 -48.70 29.77
C PRO A 34 2.74 -48.87 30.88
N ALA A 35 2.63 -47.92 31.82
CA ALA A 35 1.59 -47.92 32.84
C ALA A 35 0.24 -47.35 32.36
N GLY A 36 0.15 -46.90 31.10
CA GLY A 36 -1.06 -46.32 30.52
C GLY A 36 -1.22 -44.82 30.80
N ALA A 37 -2.45 -44.33 30.61
CA ALA A 37 -2.82 -42.94 30.84
C ALA A 37 -3.98 -42.81 31.83
N LEU A 38 -3.94 -41.75 32.64
CA LEU A 38 -5.02 -41.33 33.55
C LEU A 38 -5.63 -40.05 33.00
N PHE A 39 -6.95 -40.03 32.81
CA PHE A 39 -7.67 -38.88 32.29
C PHE A 39 -8.58 -38.28 33.37
N ILE A 40 -8.59 -36.95 33.45
CA ILE A 40 -9.54 -36.21 34.27
C ILE A 40 -9.91 -34.87 33.64
N ASP A 41 -11.21 -34.58 33.57
CA ASP A 41 -11.73 -33.26 33.23
C ASP A 41 -12.00 -32.49 34.53
N LEU A 42 -11.41 -31.30 34.69
CA LEU A 42 -11.62 -30.48 35.88
C LEU A 42 -12.89 -29.63 35.82
N HIS A 43 -13.57 -29.56 34.68
CA HIS A 43 -14.74 -28.69 34.46
C HIS A 43 -14.47 -27.25 34.94
N GLY A 44 -13.24 -26.75 34.75
CA GLY A 44 -12.77 -25.50 35.36
C GLY A 44 -13.56 -24.25 34.98
N TYR A 45 -14.39 -24.33 33.95
CA TYR A 45 -15.18 -23.22 33.40
C TYR A 45 -16.69 -23.35 33.69
N GLU A 46 -17.13 -24.43 34.33
CA GLU A 46 -18.52 -24.63 34.74
C GLU A 46 -18.68 -24.37 36.24
N GLU A 47 -19.53 -23.43 36.66
CA GLU A 47 -19.67 -23.10 38.08
C GLU A 47 -20.23 -24.26 38.92
N THR A 48 -21.18 -25.01 38.37
CA THR A 48 -21.89 -26.08 39.09
C THR A 48 -21.12 -27.40 39.15
N ASN A 49 -20.28 -27.67 38.15
CA ASN A 49 -19.59 -28.96 38.00
C ASN A 49 -18.08 -28.89 38.23
N ARG A 50 -17.52 -27.69 38.50
CA ARG A 50 -16.08 -27.51 38.70
C ARG A 50 -15.54 -28.44 39.79
N LEU A 51 -14.55 -29.24 39.43
CA LEU A 51 -13.85 -30.08 40.39
C LEU A 51 -12.84 -29.24 41.18
N THR A 52 -12.91 -29.37 42.50
CA THR A 52 -11.83 -28.93 43.38
C THR A 52 -10.60 -29.84 43.19
N PRO A 53 -9.38 -29.36 43.50
CA PRO A 53 -8.18 -30.19 43.41
C PRO A 53 -8.28 -31.48 44.22
N ASP A 54 -8.99 -31.44 45.34
CA ASP A 54 -9.19 -32.59 46.20
C ASP A 54 -10.13 -33.64 45.57
N GLN A 55 -11.26 -33.21 45.01
CA GLN A 55 -12.15 -34.11 44.26
C GLN A 55 -11.45 -34.73 43.05
N ALA A 56 -10.59 -33.96 42.38
CA ALA A 56 -9.78 -34.46 41.28
C ALA A 56 -8.79 -35.55 41.74
N ILE A 57 -8.11 -35.33 42.86
CA ILE A 57 -7.22 -36.33 43.48
C ILE A 57 -7.98 -37.58 43.90
N GLN A 58 -9.18 -37.44 44.48
CA GLN A 58 -10.01 -38.60 44.85
C GLN A 58 -10.38 -39.45 43.63
N SER A 59 -10.77 -38.81 42.53
CA SER A 59 -11.06 -39.49 41.25
C SER A 59 -9.83 -40.22 40.70
N LEU A 60 -8.65 -39.56 40.71
CA LEU A 60 -7.40 -40.17 40.26
C LEU A 60 -6.95 -41.33 41.16
N LEU A 61 -7.09 -41.21 42.49
CA LEU A 61 -6.82 -42.30 43.44
C LEU A 61 -7.75 -43.49 43.21
N HIS A 62 -9.01 -43.24 42.87
CA HIS A 62 -9.95 -44.29 42.53
C HIS A 62 -9.54 -45.01 41.23
N GLN A 63 -9.11 -44.29 40.20
CA GLN A 63 -8.55 -44.87 38.97
C GLN A 63 -7.27 -45.69 39.23
N LEU A 64 -6.47 -45.31 40.24
CA LEU A 64 -5.30 -46.06 40.71
C LEU A 64 -5.65 -47.28 41.59
N GLY A 65 -6.95 -47.55 41.83
CA GLY A 65 -7.41 -48.72 42.58
C GLY A 65 -7.59 -48.51 44.08
N VAL A 66 -7.47 -47.28 44.60
CA VAL A 66 -7.71 -46.96 46.01
C VAL A 66 -9.22 -46.90 46.26
N ARG A 67 -9.71 -47.63 47.26
CA ARG A 67 -11.13 -47.63 47.63
C ARG A 67 -11.45 -46.37 48.44
N TYR A 68 -12.66 -45.84 48.28
CA TYR A 68 -13.11 -44.65 49.03
C TYR A 68 -12.98 -44.81 50.56
N ALA A 69 -13.14 -46.02 51.08
CA ALA A 69 -13.01 -46.31 52.52
C ALA A 69 -11.57 -46.17 53.06
N ASP A 70 -10.57 -46.22 52.18
CA ASP A 70 -9.15 -46.17 52.53
C ASP A 70 -8.56 -44.75 52.31
N LEU A 71 -9.40 -43.76 51.95
CA LEU A 71 -8.96 -42.39 51.71
C LEU A 71 -8.69 -41.65 53.04
N PRO A 72 -7.52 -40.98 53.17
CA PRO A 72 -7.23 -40.11 54.31
C PRO A 72 -8.25 -38.98 54.46
N PRO A 73 -8.50 -38.49 55.69
CA PRO A 73 -9.52 -37.47 55.93
C PRO A 73 -9.09 -36.07 55.49
N THR A 74 -7.79 -35.78 55.42
CA THR A 74 -7.29 -34.45 55.04
C THR A 74 -6.90 -34.36 53.55
N PRO A 75 -7.11 -33.21 52.88
CA PRO A 75 -6.67 -33.00 51.50
C PRO A 75 -5.15 -33.15 51.30
N GLU A 76 -4.36 -32.70 52.28
CA GLU A 76 -2.90 -32.82 52.26
C GLU A 76 -2.45 -34.28 52.28
N ASP A 77 -3.06 -35.11 53.14
CA ASP A 77 -2.76 -36.53 53.22
C ASP A 77 -3.23 -37.28 51.97
N ARG A 78 -4.37 -36.90 51.37
CA ARG A 78 -4.82 -37.44 50.08
C ARG A 78 -3.85 -37.11 48.94
N ALA A 79 -3.34 -35.88 48.90
CA ALA A 79 -2.34 -35.50 47.91
C ALA A 79 -1.00 -36.24 48.12
N ALA A 80 -0.61 -36.51 49.36
CA ALA A 80 0.55 -37.33 49.67
C ALA A 80 0.36 -38.80 49.25
N LEU A 81 -0.81 -39.38 49.55
CA LEU A 81 -1.17 -40.73 49.11
C LEU A 81 -1.16 -40.85 47.59
N TYR A 82 -1.75 -39.89 46.88
CA TYR A 82 -1.75 -39.86 45.43
C TYR A 82 -0.34 -39.89 44.83
N ARG A 83 0.58 -39.06 45.34
CA ARG A 83 1.99 -39.09 44.89
C ARG A 83 2.68 -40.41 45.23
N SER A 84 2.36 -41.01 46.38
CA SER A 84 2.89 -42.32 46.78
C SER A 84 2.40 -43.44 45.86
N GLU A 85 1.11 -43.46 45.50
CA GLU A 85 0.54 -44.46 44.59
C GLU A 85 1.06 -44.30 43.16
N LEU A 86 1.24 -43.07 42.67
CA LEU A 86 1.91 -42.83 41.40
C LEU A 86 3.36 -43.33 41.39
N ALA A 87 4.12 -43.11 42.47
CA ALA A 87 5.49 -43.60 42.58
C ALA A 87 5.54 -45.14 42.53
N LYS A 88 4.63 -45.83 43.25
CA LYS A 88 4.50 -47.29 43.20
C LYS A 88 4.15 -47.78 41.80
N LEU A 89 3.21 -47.12 41.11
CA LEU A 89 2.86 -47.44 39.72
C LEU A 89 4.09 -47.29 38.81
N GLY A 90 4.88 -46.23 39.01
CA GLY A 90 6.13 -45.96 38.30
C GLY A 90 7.18 -47.06 38.46
N GLU A 91 7.30 -47.64 39.65
CA GLU A 91 8.24 -48.72 39.97
C GLU A 91 7.77 -50.08 39.42
N GLN A 92 6.47 -50.36 39.47
CA GLN A 92 5.89 -51.65 39.08
C GLN A 92 5.66 -51.77 37.57
N SER A 93 5.09 -50.73 36.97
CA SER A 93 4.55 -50.76 35.60
C SER A 93 5.21 -49.73 34.68
N GLY A 94 6.12 -48.89 35.21
CA GLY A 94 6.81 -47.84 34.47
C GLY A 94 6.03 -46.51 34.42
N PRO A 95 6.48 -45.52 33.62
CA PRO A 95 5.87 -44.20 33.60
C PRO A 95 4.43 -44.23 33.06
N ALA A 96 3.62 -43.31 33.57
CA ALA A 96 2.23 -43.06 33.16
C ALA A 96 2.08 -41.63 32.64
N LEU A 97 1.12 -41.43 31.74
CA LEU A 97 0.72 -40.12 31.21
C LEU A 97 -0.53 -39.63 31.92
N LEU A 98 -0.49 -38.44 32.51
CA LEU A 98 -1.66 -37.80 33.09
C LEU A 98 -2.22 -36.79 32.08
N VAL A 99 -3.48 -36.91 31.72
CA VAL A 99 -4.18 -35.97 30.84
C VAL A 99 -5.22 -35.23 31.66
N ILE A 100 -5.01 -33.94 31.86
CA ILE A 100 -5.85 -33.08 32.68
C ILE A 100 -6.51 -32.04 31.78
N ASP A 101 -7.82 -32.14 31.59
CA ASP A 101 -8.59 -31.29 30.69
C ASP A 101 -9.26 -30.13 31.44
N ASN A 102 -9.44 -29.01 30.74
CA ASN A 102 -10.17 -27.80 31.19
C ASN A 102 -9.71 -27.24 32.55
N ALA A 103 -8.40 -27.15 32.77
CA ALA A 103 -7.90 -26.63 34.03
C ALA A 103 -8.09 -25.13 34.17
N HIS A 104 -8.85 -24.74 35.20
CA HIS A 104 -9.01 -23.35 35.64
C HIS A 104 -9.49 -23.30 37.10
N PRO A 105 -8.88 -22.47 37.96
CA PRO A 105 -7.65 -21.70 37.74
C PRO A 105 -6.41 -22.61 37.64
N ALA A 106 -5.30 -22.10 37.10
CA ALA A 106 -4.06 -22.87 36.90
C ALA A 106 -3.53 -23.53 38.19
N SER A 107 -3.78 -22.92 39.35
CA SER A 107 -3.40 -23.43 40.67
C SER A 107 -4.07 -24.76 41.03
N HIS A 108 -5.19 -25.12 40.38
CA HIS A 108 -5.80 -26.43 40.58
C HIS A 108 -4.93 -27.55 40.00
N ALA A 109 -4.22 -27.29 38.90
CA ALA A 109 -3.32 -28.26 38.27
C ALA A 109 -2.01 -28.44 39.07
N ASP A 110 -1.56 -27.41 39.81
CA ASP A 110 -0.33 -27.47 40.63
C ASP A 110 -0.37 -28.62 41.65
N ARG A 111 -1.53 -28.87 42.25
CA ARG A 111 -1.71 -29.95 43.24
C ARG A 111 -1.74 -31.35 42.62
N LEU A 112 -1.97 -31.45 41.32
CA LEU A 112 -2.08 -32.70 40.55
C LEU A 112 -0.73 -33.13 39.96
N LEU A 113 0.35 -32.39 40.23
CA LEU A 113 1.67 -32.74 39.73
C LEU A 113 2.10 -34.13 40.22
N PRO A 114 2.61 -35.01 39.33
CA PRO A 114 2.97 -36.39 39.67
C PRO A 114 4.23 -36.52 40.55
N GLY A 115 4.77 -35.41 41.08
CA GLY A 115 5.99 -35.41 41.89
C GLY A 115 7.28 -35.62 41.08
N ARG A 116 8.37 -36.03 41.74
CA ARG A 116 9.65 -36.33 41.08
C ARG A 116 9.59 -37.74 40.47
N GLY A 117 9.73 -37.86 39.15
CA GLY A 117 9.68 -39.16 38.47
C GLY A 117 9.68 -39.10 36.94
N ARG A 118 9.41 -40.25 36.30
CA ARG A 118 9.32 -40.39 34.84
C ARG A 118 7.91 -40.13 34.28
N HIS A 119 6.90 -39.98 35.14
CA HIS A 119 5.55 -39.59 34.73
C HIS A 119 5.56 -38.25 34.00
N ARG A 120 4.58 -38.06 33.11
CA ARG A 120 4.38 -36.80 32.38
C ARG A 120 2.93 -36.36 32.52
N MET A 121 2.71 -35.06 32.49
CA MET A 121 1.38 -34.46 32.50
C MET A 121 1.16 -33.68 31.21
N LEU A 122 0.03 -33.91 30.57
CA LEU A 122 -0.53 -33.10 29.50
C LEU A 122 -1.75 -32.37 30.07
N LEU A 123 -1.76 -31.05 29.93
CA LEU A 123 -2.73 -30.17 30.57
C LEU A 123 -3.37 -29.29 29.51
N THR A 124 -4.70 -29.19 29.46
CA THR A 124 -5.38 -28.22 28.60
C THR A 124 -5.99 -27.09 29.41
N SER A 125 -5.97 -25.88 28.87
CA SER A 125 -6.68 -24.73 29.45
C SER A 125 -7.10 -23.74 28.38
N ARG A 126 -8.18 -23.00 28.63
CA ARG A 126 -8.56 -21.83 27.83
C ARG A 126 -7.86 -20.55 28.31
N HIS A 127 -7.01 -20.64 29.33
CA HIS A 127 -6.17 -19.56 29.82
C HIS A 127 -4.70 -19.87 29.61
N ARG A 128 -3.87 -18.84 29.41
CA ARG A 128 -2.41 -18.95 29.46
C ARG A 128 -1.97 -19.36 30.86
N LEU A 129 -1.48 -20.59 30.97
CA LEU A 129 -1.09 -21.22 32.24
C LEU A 129 0.28 -20.70 32.72
N THR A 130 0.28 -19.56 33.40
CA THR A 130 1.49 -18.84 33.87
C THR A 130 1.88 -19.14 35.31
N SER A 131 1.32 -20.18 35.94
CA SER A 131 1.67 -20.54 37.33
C SER A 131 3.16 -20.90 37.44
N PRO A 132 3.91 -20.29 38.40
CA PRO A 132 5.28 -20.69 38.71
C PRO A 132 5.39 -22.17 39.13
N GLY A 133 4.28 -22.76 39.59
CA GLY A 133 4.18 -24.14 40.03
C GLY A 133 4.19 -25.18 38.91
N LEU A 134 4.02 -24.79 37.64
CA LEU A 134 4.00 -25.70 36.48
C LEU A 134 5.31 -25.60 35.67
N PRO A 135 6.39 -26.29 36.07
CA PRO A 135 7.61 -26.35 35.28
C PRO A 135 7.36 -27.21 34.03
N GLY A 136 7.14 -26.55 32.89
CA GLY A 136 6.66 -27.24 31.70
C GLY A 136 6.89 -26.52 30.38
N TYR A 137 6.73 -27.28 29.30
CA TYR A 137 6.62 -26.76 27.94
C TYR A 137 5.20 -26.23 27.73
N ARG A 138 5.06 -25.07 27.11
CA ARG A 138 3.76 -24.49 26.76
C ARG A 138 3.59 -24.53 25.25
N LEU A 139 2.46 -25.06 24.82
CA LEU A 139 2.02 -25.07 23.44
C LEU A 139 0.74 -24.23 23.34
N ALA A 140 0.88 -22.97 22.96
CA ALA A 140 -0.27 -22.19 22.54
C ALA A 140 -0.67 -22.65 21.13
N ILE A 141 -1.90 -23.13 20.97
CA ILE A 141 -2.43 -23.54 19.68
C ILE A 141 -3.38 -22.48 19.14
N ASP A 142 -3.31 -22.29 17.84
CA ASP A 142 -4.07 -21.28 17.09
C ASP A 142 -5.09 -21.97 16.17
N VAL A 143 -5.93 -21.18 15.51
CA VAL A 143 -6.88 -21.65 14.50
C VAL A 143 -6.19 -22.38 13.35
N LEU A 144 -6.96 -23.20 12.62
CA LEU A 144 -6.40 -23.93 11.49
C LEU A 144 -6.05 -22.96 10.34
N PRO A 145 -4.87 -23.10 9.73
CA PRO A 145 -4.58 -22.46 8.45
C PRO A 145 -5.62 -22.86 7.40
N ALA A 146 -5.87 -21.97 6.43
CA ALA A 146 -6.90 -22.18 5.41
C ALA A 146 -6.82 -23.56 4.74
N VAL A 147 -5.62 -24.06 4.44
CA VAL A 147 -5.40 -25.38 3.82
C VAL A 147 -5.91 -26.52 4.70
N ASP A 148 -5.60 -26.48 6.01
CA ASP A 148 -6.01 -27.52 6.96
C ASP A 148 -7.51 -27.42 7.28
N ALA A 149 -8.06 -26.20 7.32
CA ALA A 149 -9.48 -25.94 7.50
C ALA A 149 -10.31 -26.48 6.32
N THR A 150 -9.86 -26.23 5.09
CA THR A 150 -10.43 -26.82 3.86
C THR A 150 -10.36 -28.35 3.93
N ALA A 151 -9.20 -28.91 4.30
CA ALA A 151 -9.01 -30.35 4.40
C ALA A 151 -9.96 -30.99 5.43
N LEU A 152 -10.27 -30.31 6.53
CA LEU A 152 -11.22 -30.79 7.55
C LEU A 152 -12.63 -30.95 6.96
N ILE A 153 -13.15 -29.93 6.27
CA ILE A 153 -14.49 -29.99 5.66
C ILE A 153 -14.53 -31.07 4.59
N VAL A 154 -13.52 -31.12 3.71
CA VAL A 154 -13.43 -32.14 2.64
C VAL A 154 -13.41 -33.54 3.25
N ALA A 155 -12.57 -33.78 4.26
CA ALA A 155 -12.45 -35.09 4.91
C ALA A 155 -13.78 -35.54 5.55
N ALA A 156 -14.53 -34.62 6.18
CA ALA A 156 -15.82 -34.93 6.77
C ALA A 156 -16.86 -35.33 5.71
N LEU A 157 -16.92 -34.60 4.59
CA LEU A 157 -17.81 -34.91 3.47
C LEU A 157 -17.46 -36.24 2.81
N THR A 158 -16.18 -36.47 2.50
CA THR A 158 -15.72 -37.72 1.89
C THR A 158 -15.92 -38.93 2.80
N ALA A 159 -15.80 -38.77 4.12
CA ALA A 159 -16.07 -39.83 5.09
C ALA A 159 -17.55 -40.21 5.12
N ALA A 160 -18.47 -39.25 4.96
CA ALA A 160 -19.90 -39.50 4.89
C ALA A 160 -20.32 -40.07 3.52
N ASN A 161 -19.76 -39.55 2.43
CA ASN A 161 -19.99 -40.01 1.07
C ASN A 161 -18.71 -39.83 0.22
N ALA A 162 -18.11 -40.96 -0.19
CA ALA A 162 -16.86 -40.96 -0.95
C ALA A 162 -16.95 -40.28 -2.33
N TYR A 163 -18.16 -40.02 -2.83
CA TYR A 163 -18.41 -39.35 -4.12
C TYR A 163 -18.91 -37.91 -3.97
N ASP A 164 -18.86 -37.32 -2.78
CA ASP A 164 -19.24 -35.92 -2.59
C ASP A 164 -18.23 -34.98 -3.29
N SER A 165 -18.69 -34.31 -4.35
CA SER A 165 -17.88 -33.39 -5.17
C SER A 165 -18.13 -31.91 -4.87
N ARG A 166 -19.04 -31.56 -3.94
CA ARG A 166 -19.42 -30.15 -3.68
C ARG A 166 -18.21 -29.27 -3.37
N ALA A 167 -17.30 -29.77 -2.55
CA ALA A 167 -16.08 -29.07 -2.18
C ALA A 167 -15.09 -28.88 -3.35
N THR A 168 -15.05 -29.80 -4.31
CA THR A 168 -14.20 -29.69 -5.50
C THR A 168 -14.84 -28.85 -6.60
N ASP A 169 -16.16 -28.86 -6.71
CA ASP A 169 -16.93 -28.14 -7.72
C ASP A 169 -17.04 -26.64 -7.39
N GLU A 170 -17.06 -26.29 -6.10
CA GLU A 170 -17.24 -24.91 -5.59
C GLU A 170 -16.07 -24.41 -4.71
N PRO A 171 -14.82 -24.33 -5.21
CA PRO A 171 -13.65 -24.03 -4.39
C PRO A 171 -13.64 -22.60 -3.80
N LYS A 172 -14.31 -21.64 -4.45
CA LYS A 172 -14.46 -20.27 -3.93
C LYS A 172 -15.41 -20.24 -2.73
N ALA A 173 -16.60 -20.83 -2.87
CA ALA A 173 -17.56 -20.91 -1.78
C ALA A 173 -17.01 -21.68 -0.58
N LEU A 174 -16.22 -22.73 -0.81
CA LEU A 174 -15.51 -23.44 0.26
C LEU A 174 -14.51 -22.53 1.00
N ALA A 175 -13.76 -21.70 0.25
CA ALA A 175 -12.87 -20.73 0.85
C ALA A 175 -13.64 -19.69 1.70
N ASP A 176 -14.81 -19.25 1.22
CA ASP A 176 -15.69 -18.33 1.95
C ASP A 176 -16.23 -18.97 3.24
N VAL A 177 -16.71 -20.22 3.20
CA VAL A 177 -17.13 -20.96 4.41
C VAL A 177 -16.00 -21.06 5.43
N VAL A 178 -14.78 -21.41 4.98
CA VAL A 178 -13.59 -21.49 5.85
C VAL A 178 -13.27 -20.13 6.47
N GLN A 179 -13.34 -19.06 5.67
CA GLN A 179 -13.10 -17.69 6.11
C GLN A 179 -14.14 -17.25 7.14
N TYR A 180 -15.45 -17.48 6.90
CA TYR A 180 -16.50 -17.11 7.85
C TYR A 180 -16.47 -17.93 9.14
N CYS A 181 -15.94 -19.16 9.10
CA CYS A 181 -15.64 -19.96 10.30
C CYS A 181 -14.37 -19.48 11.05
N GLY A 182 -13.60 -18.55 10.47
CA GLY A 182 -12.35 -18.03 11.05
C GLY A 182 -11.27 -19.10 11.24
N GLY A 183 -11.33 -20.23 10.50
CA GLY A 183 -10.43 -21.37 10.71
C GLY A 183 -10.63 -22.10 12.05
N LEU A 184 -11.67 -21.77 12.83
CA LEU A 184 -11.94 -22.38 14.13
C LEU A 184 -12.41 -23.83 13.97
N PRO A 185 -11.67 -24.86 14.45
CA PRO A 185 -12.06 -26.26 14.33
C PRO A 185 -13.50 -26.58 14.72
N LEU A 186 -13.99 -26.03 15.84
CA LEU A 186 -15.37 -26.25 16.27
C LEU A 186 -16.39 -25.70 15.27
N ALA A 187 -16.17 -24.49 14.74
CA ALA A 187 -17.07 -23.90 13.74
C ALA A 187 -17.04 -24.71 12.43
N LEU A 188 -15.84 -25.10 11.99
CA LEU A 188 -15.66 -25.94 10.80
C LEU A 188 -16.33 -27.31 10.94
N GLN A 189 -16.28 -27.92 12.13
CA GLN A 189 -16.97 -29.18 12.41
C GLN A 189 -18.48 -29.03 12.39
N ILE A 190 -19.02 -27.92 12.89
CA ILE A 190 -20.45 -27.63 12.84
C ILE A 190 -20.90 -27.42 11.38
N ALA A 191 -20.18 -26.62 10.62
CA ALA A 191 -20.46 -26.40 9.19
C ALA A 191 -20.40 -27.72 8.40
N ALA A 192 -19.37 -28.54 8.65
CA ALA A 192 -19.25 -29.86 8.04
C ALA A 192 -20.40 -30.79 8.45
N ALA A 193 -20.79 -30.82 9.72
CA ALA A 193 -21.91 -31.62 10.20
C ALA A 193 -23.23 -31.22 9.54
N LEU A 194 -23.48 -29.92 9.36
CA LEU A 194 -24.66 -29.40 8.66
C LEU A 194 -24.68 -29.82 7.17
N LEU A 195 -23.54 -29.73 6.48
CA LEU A 195 -23.41 -30.16 5.08
C LEU A 195 -23.54 -31.68 4.90
N VAL A 196 -23.11 -32.46 5.89
CA VAL A 196 -23.30 -33.92 5.93
C VAL A 196 -24.75 -34.28 6.21
N ALA A 197 -25.39 -33.59 7.16
CA ALA A 197 -26.79 -33.83 7.52
C ALA A 197 -27.79 -33.39 6.44
N THR A 198 -27.40 -32.44 5.59
CA THR A 198 -28.23 -31.88 4.52
C THR A 198 -27.54 -32.04 3.15
N PRO A 199 -27.73 -33.17 2.45
CA PRO A 199 -27.06 -33.43 1.17
C PRO A 199 -27.38 -32.43 0.05
N ASP A 200 -28.57 -31.82 0.08
CA ASP A 200 -29.01 -30.85 -0.92
C ASP A 200 -28.45 -29.43 -0.68
N LEU A 201 -27.86 -29.16 0.50
CA LEU A 201 -27.25 -27.86 0.82
C LEU A 201 -25.94 -27.71 0.06
N THR A 202 -25.87 -26.72 -0.82
CA THR A 202 -24.65 -26.42 -1.61
C THR A 202 -23.61 -25.67 -0.78
N MET A 203 -22.37 -25.61 -1.28
CA MET A 203 -21.33 -24.87 -0.59
C MET A 203 -21.59 -23.35 -0.63
N ALA A 204 -22.10 -22.85 -1.76
CA ALA A 204 -22.51 -21.45 -1.90
C ALA A 204 -23.65 -21.05 -0.95
N GLU A 205 -24.68 -21.89 -0.78
CA GLU A 205 -25.77 -21.60 0.17
C GLU A 205 -25.27 -21.57 1.62
N MET A 206 -24.35 -22.47 1.99
CA MET A 206 -23.69 -22.43 3.30
C MET A 206 -22.85 -21.15 3.47
N ALA A 207 -22.07 -20.78 2.45
CA ALA A 207 -21.29 -19.54 2.47
C ALA A 207 -22.19 -18.32 2.66
N GLN A 208 -23.31 -18.25 1.93
CA GLN A 208 -24.29 -17.17 2.03
C GLN A 208 -24.96 -17.13 3.41
N ALA A 209 -25.34 -18.27 3.98
CA ALA A 209 -25.90 -18.34 5.33
C ALA A 209 -24.90 -17.87 6.40
N LEU A 210 -23.61 -18.14 6.21
CA LEU A 210 -22.55 -17.69 7.10
C LEU A 210 -22.12 -16.24 6.83
N GLU A 211 -22.40 -15.65 5.66
CA GLU A 211 -22.02 -14.27 5.35
C GLU A 211 -22.69 -13.26 6.29
N GLU A 212 -23.95 -13.49 6.64
CA GLU A 212 -24.74 -12.60 7.51
C GLU A 212 -24.23 -12.59 8.96
N GLN A 213 -23.60 -11.48 9.37
CA GLN A 213 -22.95 -11.36 10.70
C GLN A 213 -23.89 -11.57 11.90
N GLN A 214 -25.16 -11.17 11.79
CA GLN A 214 -26.13 -11.24 12.89
C GLN A 214 -26.58 -12.68 13.17
N SER A 215 -26.79 -13.48 12.13
CA SER A 215 -27.27 -14.86 12.21
C SER A 215 -26.13 -15.90 12.20
N ARG A 216 -24.89 -15.51 11.87
CA ARG A 216 -23.73 -16.43 11.74
C ARG A 216 -23.54 -17.34 12.95
N LEU A 217 -23.65 -16.82 14.17
CA LEU A 217 -23.50 -17.64 15.38
C LEU A 217 -24.69 -18.58 15.63
N GLU A 218 -25.87 -18.24 15.11
CA GLU A 218 -27.07 -19.08 15.17
C GLU A 218 -26.99 -20.21 14.14
N VAL A 219 -26.44 -19.94 12.95
CA VAL A 219 -26.14 -20.96 11.93
C VAL A 219 -25.10 -21.96 12.47
N LEU A 220 -24.13 -21.50 13.27
CA LEU A 220 -23.12 -22.35 13.91
C LEU A 220 -23.64 -23.00 15.22
N ASP A 221 -24.83 -23.57 15.16
CA ASP A 221 -25.47 -24.40 16.18
C ASP A 221 -26.06 -25.66 15.53
N TYR A 222 -25.46 -26.82 15.82
CA TYR A 222 -25.90 -28.10 15.32
C TYR A 222 -26.33 -29.02 16.47
N ARG A 223 -27.40 -29.78 16.25
CA ARG A 223 -27.87 -30.82 17.17
C ARG A 223 -27.95 -32.15 16.44
N ASP A 224 -27.32 -33.17 17.00
CA ASP A 224 -27.45 -34.54 16.48
C ASP A 224 -28.77 -35.20 16.93
N ASP A 225 -29.08 -36.35 16.33
CA ASP A 225 -30.28 -37.14 16.62
C ASP A 225 -30.31 -37.65 18.08
N ASP A 226 -29.15 -37.73 18.74
CA ASP A 226 -29.00 -38.13 20.14
C ASP A 226 -29.13 -36.93 21.12
N GLY A 227 -29.42 -35.73 20.59
CA GLY A 227 -29.63 -34.51 21.37
C GLY A 227 -28.35 -33.82 21.86
N ARG A 228 -27.17 -34.23 21.38
CA ARG A 228 -25.90 -33.53 21.65
C ARG A 228 -25.82 -32.27 20.80
N GLN A 229 -25.46 -31.16 21.46
CA GLN A 229 -25.33 -29.87 20.82
C GLN A 229 -23.86 -29.52 20.56
N LEU A 230 -23.53 -29.24 19.30
CA LEU A 230 -22.28 -28.61 18.89
C LEU A 230 -22.57 -27.16 18.56
N ALA A 231 -22.18 -26.25 19.45
CA ALA A 231 -22.41 -24.82 19.25
C ALA A 231 -21.20 -24.01 19.71
N VAL A 232 -20.87 -22.98 18.92
CA VAL A 232 -19.76 -22.06 19.22
C VAL A 232 -20.11 -21.16 20.42
N HIS A 233 -21.35 -20.69 20.48
CA HIS A 233 -21.81 -19.72 21.48
C HIS A 233 -21.63 -20.21 22.94
N PRO A 234 -22.06 -21.42 23.34
CA PRO A 234 -21.81 -21.93 24.70
C PRO A 234 -20.32 -22.04 25.04
N ALA A 235 -19.46 -22.38 24.07
CA ALA A 235 -18.02 -22.50 24.30
C ALA A 235 -17.38 -21.14 24.63
N PHE A 236 -17.77 -20.08 23.95
CA PHE A 236 -17.34 -18.72 24.28
C PHE A 236 -17.93 -18.23 25.61
N ALA A 237 -19.21 -18.49 25.86
CA ALA A 237 -19.89 -18.09 27.09
C ALA A 237 -19.21 -18.63 28.36
N LEU A 238 -18.78 -19.88 28.36
CA LEU A 238 -18.05 -20.47 29.49
C LEU A 238 -16.72 -19.78 29.78
N SER A 239 -16.01 -19.33 28.73
CA SER A 239 -14.71 -18.67 28.88
C SER A 239 -14.87 -17.24 29.40
N LEU A 240 -15.92 -16.55 28.95
CA LEU A 240 -16.25 -15.19 29.37
C LEU A 240 -16.82 -15.15 30.80
N ARG A 241 -17.74 -16.06 31.16
CA ARG A 241 -18.32 -16.14 32.51
C ARG A 241 -17.28 -16.41 33.60
N ALA A 242 -16.15 -17.01 33.24
CA ALA A 242 -15.03 -17.22 34.15
C ALA A 242 -14.26 -15.91 34.48
N GLN A 243 -14.52 -14.81 33.76
CA GLN A 243 -13.92 -13.50 34.03
C GLN A 243 -14.77 -12.68 35.02
N PRO A 244 -14.16 -11.77 35.80
CA PRO A 244 -14.88 -10.75 36.56
C PRO A 244 -15.80 -9.90 35.68
N GLU A 245 -16.90 -9.40 36.25
CA GLU A 245 -17.92 -8.60 35.53
C GLU A 245 -17.31 -7.40 34.79
N GLU A 246 -16.34 -6.70 35.39
CA GLU A 246 -15.63 -5.57 34.75
C GLU A 246 -14.95 -5.98 33.43
N GLN A 247 -14.36 -7.19 33.37
CA GLN A 247 -13.69 -7.69 32.18
C GLN A 247 -14.69 -8.20 31.14
N GLN A 248 -15.82 -8.77 31.58
CA GLN A 248 -16.91 -9.14 30.68
C GLN A 248 -17.51 -7.91 30.00
N HIS A 249 -17.67 -6.82 30.77
CA HIS A 249 -18.14 -5.54 30.25
C HIS A 249 -17.13 -4.94 29.26
N LEU A 250 -15.83 -4.87 29.62
CA LEU A 250 -14.77 -4.42 28.71
C LEU A 250 -14.73 -5.24 27.41
N PHE A 251 -14.87 -6.57 27.49
CA PHE A 251 -14.93 -7.45 26.33
C PHE A 251 -16.06 -7.07 25.37
N GLY A 252 -17.25 -6.75 25.89
CA GLY A 252 -18.36 -6.23 25.09
C GLY A 252 -18.01 -4.88 24.44
N LEU A 253 -17.56 -3.90 25.23
CA LEU A 253 -17.26 -2.56 24.75
C LEU A 253 -16.21 -2.54 23.63
N LEU A 254 -15.19 -3.40 23.69
CA LEU A 254 -14.16 -3.49 22.66
C LEU A 254 -14.73 -3.83 21.27
N ALA A 255 -15.86 -4.53 21.19
CA ALA A 255 -16.51 -4.87 19.92
C ALA A 255 -17.15 -3.65 19.22
N LEU A 256 -17.38 -2.56 19.95
CA LEU A 256 -17.90 -1.29 19.41
C LEU A 256 -16.83 -0.53 18.59
N ASN A 257 -15.54 -0.90 18.71
CA ASN A 257 -14.52 -0.35 17.82
C ASN A 257 -14.81 -0.80 16.38
N PRO A 258 -14.99 0.11 15.40
CA PRO A 258 -15.34 -0.27 14.04
C PRO A 258 -14.20 -0.98 13.29
N GLY A 259 -12.96 -0.63 13.59
CA GLY A 259 -11.82 -1.13 12.83
C GLY A 259 -11.32 -2.52 13.23
N PRO A 260 -10.21 -2.99 12.61
CA PRO A 260 -9.77 -4.37 12.70
C PRO A 260 -9.17 -4.74 14.07
N ASP A 261 -8.65 -3.77 14.81
CA ASP A 261 -8.02 -3.95 16.12
C ASP A 261 -8.18 -2.68 16.98
N VAL A 262 -7.82 -2.71 18.25
CA VAL A 262 -8.02 -1.62 19.21
C VAL A 262 -6.70 -1.32 19.91
N SER A 263 -6.25 -0.05 19.88
CA SER A 263 -5.15 0.40 20.72
C SER A 263 -5.56 0.48 22.19
N THR A 264 -4.58 0.47 23.10
CA THR A 264 -4.87 0.56 24.55
C THR A 264 -5.54 1.89 24.87
N GLU A 265 -5.17 2.96 24.17
CA GLU A 265 -5.71 4.31 24.30
C GLU A 265 -7.17 4.37 23.78
N ALA A 266 -7.48 3.76 22.64
CA ALA A 266 -8.85 3.62 22.16
C ALA A 266 -9.72 2.78 23.12
N ALA A 267 -9.17 1.71 23.68
CA ALA A 267 -9.85 0.90 24.69
C ALA A 267 -10.11 1.67 25.99
N VAL A 268 -9.22 2.60 26.37
CA VAL A 268 -9.42 3.51 27.51
C VAL A 268 -10.57 4.47 27.23
N ALA A 269 -10.66 5.02 26.03
CA ALA A 269 -11.79 5.88 25.63
C ALA A 269 -13.12 5.10 25.64
N LEU A 270 -13.13 3.87 25.13
CA LEU A 270 -14.29 2.97 25.18
C LEU A 270 -14.75 2.71 26.61
N ALA A 271 -13.82 2.30 27.48
CA ALA A 271 -14.14 1.87 28.85
C ALA A 271 -14.43 3.02 29.82
N ASP A 272 -14.03 4.25 29.50
CA ASP A 272 -14.07 5.41 30.42
C ASP A 272 -13.43 5.09 31.80
N ALA A 273 -12.31 4.38 31.76
CA ALA A 273 -11.63 3.85 32.94
C ALA A 273 -10.13 4.19 32.93
N PRO A 274 -9.45 4.25 34.09
CA PRO A 274 -8.02 4.57 34.16
C PRO A 274 -7.18 3.62 33.31
N SER A 275 -6.17 4.17 32.60
CA SER A 275 -5.29 3.42 31.69
C SER A 275 -4.69 2.16 32.32
N ALA A 276 -4.29 2.21 33.59
CA ALA A 276 -3.76 1.05 34.31
C ALA A 276 -4.79 -0.08 34.48
N GLN A 277 -6.04 0.25 34.83
CA GLN A 277 -7.12 -0.71 35.00
C GLN A 277 -7.51 -1.33 33.65
N THR A 278 -7.69 -0.50 32.61
CA THR A 278 -8.02 -0.97 31.26
C THR A 278 -6.93 -1.88 30.72
N ARG A 279 -5.65 -1.52 30.88
CA ARG A 279 -4.51 -2.36 30.48
C ARG A 279 -4.49 -3.69 31.24
N GLN A 280 -4.83 -3.70 32.53
CA GLN A 280 -4.95 -4.93 33.30
C GLN A 280 -6.09 -5.82 32.78
N GLY A 281 -7.24 -5.23 32.47
CA GLY A 281 -8.39 -5.92 31.86
C GLY A 281 -8.05 -6.53 30.49
N LEU A 282 -7.43 -5.76 29.60
CA LEU A 282 -6.98 -6.23 28.28
C LEU A 282 -6.00 -7.41 28.40
N ASN A 283 -5.03 -7.32 29.31
CA ASN A 283 -4.11 -8.42 29.57
C ASN A 283 -4.81 -9.67 30.14
N ALA A 284 -5.85 -9.50 30.97
CA ALA A 284 -6.63 -10.62 31.50
C ALA A 284 -7.43 -11.31 30.38
N LEU A 285 -8.14 -10.52 29.55
CA LEU A 285 -8.85 -11.04 28.38
C LEU A 285 -7.91 -11.75 27.39
N ALA A 286 -6.72 -11.20 27.16
CA ALA A 286 -5.72 -11.84 26.30
C ALA A 286 -5.14 -13.12 26.91
N ARG A 287 -4.98 -13.18 28.24
CA ARG A 287 -4.65 -14.43 28.93
C ARG A 287 -5.77 -15.45 28.83
N ALA A 288 -7.02 -15.03 28.73
CA ALA A 288 -8.19 -15.89 28.52
C ALA A 288 -8.43 -16.28 27.06
N HIS A 289 -7.54 -15.86 26.13
CA HIS A 289 -7.71 -16.06 24.69
C HIS A 289 -9.06 -15.54 24.16
N LEU A 290 -9.57 -14.47 24.77
CA LEU A 290 -10.76 -13.74 24.33
C LEU A 290 -10.40 -12.59 23.38
N ILE A 291 -9.15 -12.12 23.44
CA ILE A 291 -8.53 -11.19 22.49
C ILE A 291 -7.05 -11.58 22.33
N GLU A 292 -6.40 -11.05 21.31
CA GLU A 292 -5.00 -11.29 20.98
C GLU A 292 -4.21 -9.98 21.03
N ALA A 293 -2.96 -10.05 21.49
CA ALA A 293 -2.02 -8.94 21.35
C ALA A 293 -1.30 -9.08 20.01
N VAL A 294 -1.57 -8.17 19.07
CA VAL A 294 -0.93 -8.16 17.74
C VAL A 294 0.49 -7.62 17.86
N GLU A 295 0.62 -6.51 18.58
CA GLU A 295 1.88 -5.87 18.93
C GLU A 295 1.73 -5.17 20.28
N ALA A 296 2.79 -4.56 20.78
CA ALA A 296 2.78 -3.91 22.09
C ALA A 296 1.71 -2.80 22.12
N GLY A 297 0.65 -3.02 22.90
CA GLY A 297 -0.42 -2.03 23.11
C GLY A 297 -1.60 -2.14 22.14
N ARG A 298 -1.62 -3.12 21.21
CA ARG A 298 -2.72 -3.34 20.27
C ARG A 298 -3.38 -4.70 20.41
N TRP A 299 -4.70 -4.70 20.33
CA TRP A 299 -5.54 -5.81 20.71
C TRP A 299 -6.56 -6.14 19.62
N ARG A 300 -6.70 -7.42 19.28
CA ARG A 300 -7.57 -7.88 18.21
C ARG A 300 -8.51 -8.98 18.68
N PHE A 301 -9.72 -9.03 18.14
CA PHE A 301 -10.60 -10.19 18.28
C PHE A 301 -10.33 -11.22 17.19
N HIS A 302 -10.55 -12.49 17.52
CA HIS A 302 -10.96 -13.44 16.49
C HIS A 302 -12.36 -13.06 15.96
N ASP A 303 -12.62 -13.19 14.66
CA ASP A 303 -13.86 -12.72 14.02
C ASP A 303 -15.13 -13.24 14.72
N LEU A 304 -15.19 -14.54 15.01
CA LEU A 304 -16.34 -15.13 15.74
C LEU A 304 -16.47 -14.62 17.19
N LEU A 305 -15.36 -14.28 17.86
CA LEU A 305 -15.41 -13.68 19.20
C LEU A 305 -15.88 -12.23 19.14
N ARG A 306 -15.55 -11.49 18.07
CA ARG A 306 -16.06 -10.14 17.84
C ARG A 306 -17.58 -10.15 17.68
N LEU A 307 -18.10 -11.09 16.87
CA LEU A 307 -19.54 -11.27 16.72
C LEU A 307 -20.21 -11.66 18.04
N TYR A 308 -19.58 -12.55 18.80
CA TYR A 308 -20.07 -12.96 20.11
C TYR A 308 -20.09 -11.79 21.11
N ALA A 309 -19.06 -10.95 21.10
CA ALA A 309 -19.00 -9.76 21.94
C ALA A 309 -20.06 -8.73 21.55
N ALA A 310 -20.23 -8.47 20.24
CA ALA A 310 -21.22 -7.53 19.72
C ALA A 310 -22.65 -7.97 20.05
N ALA A 311 -22.98 -9.26 19.91
CA ALA A 311 -24.31 -9.80 20.20
C ALA A 311 -24.73 -9.70 21.68
N ARG A 312 -23.76 -9.45 22.59
CA ARG A 312 -24.04 -9.29 24.03
C ARG A 312 -24.41 -7.86 24.42
N LEU A 313 -24.03 -6.87 23.61
CA LEU A 313 -24.43 -5.50 23.80
C LEU A 313 -25.72 -5.26 23.03
N CYS A 314 -26.72 -4.68 23.68
CA CYS A 314 -27.84 -4.12 22.96
C CYS A 314 -27.38 -2.76 22.38
N PRO A 315 -27.32 -2.57 21.06
CA PRO A 315 -26.82 -1.32 20.47
C PRO A 315 -27.66 -0.10 20.87
N ASP A 316 -28.91 -0.32 21.29
CA ASP A 316 -29.80 0.72 21.74
C ASP A 316 -29.65 1.11 23.21
N GLU A 317 -28.86 0.36 23.98
CA GLU A 317 -28.58 0.71 25.37
C GLU A 317 -27.79 2.02 25.47
N PRO A 318 -28.17 2.93 26.41
CA PRO A 318 -27.50 4.21 26.56
C PRO A 318 -25.99 4.10 26.79
N ASP A 319 -25.54 3.06 27.48
CA ASP A 319 -24.13 2.84 27.79
C ASP A 319 -23.31 2.44 26.55
N ALA A 320 -23.85 1.55 25.71
CA ALA A 320 -23.22 1.16 24.44
C ALA A 320 -23.11 2.37 23.49
N LYS A 321 -24.18 3.17 23.35
CA LYS A 321 -24.17 4.42 22.56
C LYS A 321 -23.16 5.43 23.11
N ALA A 322 -23.05 5.56 24.43
CA ALA A 322 -22.08 6.45 25.05
C ALA A 322 -20.64 5.99 24.80
N ALA A 323 -20.36 4.69 24.90
CA ALA A 323 -19.04 4.12 24.63
C ALA A 323 -18.64 4.27 23.16
N GLU A 324 -19.56 4.01 22.24
CA GLU A 324 -19.36 4.22 20.80
C GLU A 324 -19.06 5.70 20.49
N ALA A 325 -19.84 6.62 21.05
CA ALA A 325 -19.59 8.05 20.89
C ALA A 325 -18.20 8.46 21.43
N ARG A 326 -17.78 7.92 22.58
CA ARG A 326 -16.43 8.19 23.14
C ARG A 326 -15.30 7.73 22.24
N VAL A 327 -15.39 6.54 21.64
CA VAL A 327 -14.30 6.04 20.78
C VAL A 327 -14.23 6.77 19.45
N LEU A 328 -15.38 7.10 18.85
CA LEU A 328 -15.42 7.90 17.63
C LEU A 328 -14.88 9.32 17.88
N GLU A 329 -15.21 9.90 19.03
CA GLU A 329 -14.69 11.20 19.44
C GLU A 329 -13.17 11.15 19.71
N TYR A 330 -12.67 10.10 20.35
CA TYR A 330 -11.24 9.88 20.53
C TYR A 330 -10.49 9.85 19.19
N TYR A 331 -11.00 9.08 18.22
CA TYR A 331 -10.41 9.04 16.88
C TYR A 331 -10.49 10.40 16.19
N ARG A 332 -11.63 11.10 16.28
CA ARG A 332 -11.83 12.41 15.67
C ARG A 332 -10.86 13.45 16.22
N GLU A 333 -10.76 13.57 17.54
CA GLU A 333 -9.88 14.54 18.19
C GLU A 333 -8.41 14.23 17.91
N THR A 334 -8.00 12.96 18.04
CA THR A 334 -6.61 12.57 17.80
C THR A 334 -6.22 12.75 16.34
N ALA A 335 -7.10 12.40 15.39
CA ALA A 335 -6.88 12.61 13.96
C ALA A 335 -6.83 14.09 13.59
N ASN A 336 -7.67 14.93 14.20
CA ASN A 336 -7.63 16.38 14.00
C ASN A 336 -6.32 17.00 14.50
N VAL A 337 -5.86 16.61 15.70
CA VAL A 337 -4.56 17.08 16.20
C VAL A 337 -3.41 16.59 15.30
N ALA A 338 -3.48 15.35 14.83
CA ALA A 338 -2.49 14.82 13.90
C ALA A 338 -2.50 15.60 12.56
N ASP A 339 -3.67 15.89 11.96
CA ASP A 339 -3.79 16.69 10.74
C ASP A 339 -3.18 18.10 10.92
N VAL A 340 -3.39 18.75 12.08
CA VAL A 340 -2.74 20.03 12.41
C VAL A 340 -1.21 19.88 12.41
N TRP A 341 -0.65 18.82 12.98
CA TRP A 341 0.79 18.55 12.94
C TRP A 341 1.33 18.33 11.52
N LEU A 342 0.54 17.68 10.65
CA LEU A 342 0.90 17.45 9.24
C LEU A 342 0.93 18.76 8.45
N ARG A 343 -0.05 19.64 8.70
CA ARG A 343 -0.19 20.93 8.01
C ARG A 343 0.68 22.06 8.59
N ALA A 344 1.13 21.94 9.84
CA ALA A 344 1.86 22.99 10.54
C ALA A 344 3.12 23.42 9.78
N LEU A 345 3.27 24.72 9.55
CA LEU A 345 4.49 25.33 9.00
C LEU A 345 5.48 25.66 10.13
N PRO A 346 6.76 25.91 9.82
CA PRO A 346 7.74 26.30 10.83
C PRO A 346 7.30 27.56 11.59
N GLY A 347 7.15 27.44 12.91
CA GLY A 347 6.69 28.52 13.79
C GLY A 347 5.24 28.38 14.26
N ASP A 348 4.45 27.48 13.66
CA ASP A 348 3.10 27.16 14.12
C ASP A 348 3.14 26.38 15.44
N THR A 349 2.20 26.66 16.32
CA THR A 349 2.01 25.90 17.56
C THR A 349 0.98 24.80 17.33
N ALA A 350 1.42 23.54 17.35
CA ALA A 350 0.53 22.40 17.30
C ALA A 350 0.12 21.92 18.72
N PRO A 351 -1.06 21.30 18.89
CA PRO A 351 -1.52 20.81 20.20
C PRO A 351 -0.62 19.71 20.78
N ARG A 352 -0.49 19.69 22.12
CA ARG A 352 0.39 18.77 22.89
C ARG A 352 -0.17 17.36 23.08
N LEU A 353 -0.45 16.68 21.97
CA LEU A 353 -0.72 15.23 21.95
C LEU A 353 0.42 14.44 21.31
N PHE A 354 1.13 15.08 20.39
CA PHE A 354 2.36 14.60 19.78
C PHE A 354 3.48 15.59 20.09
N ASP A 355 4.71 15.09 20.16
CA ASP A 355 5.93 15.87 20.36
C ASP A 355 6.56 16.27 19.01
N SER A 356 6.14 15.62 17.91
CA SER A 356 6.64 15.87 16.56
C SER A 356 5.64 15.45 15.48
N ARG A 357 5.85 15.98 14.27
CA ARG A 357 5.12 15.55 13.05
C ARG A 357 5.32 14.05 12.77
N ASP A 358 6.52 13.53 13.01
CA ASP A 358 6.83 12.10 12.79
C ASP A 358 6.02 11.20 13.72
N GLN A 359 5.79 11.62 14.96
CA GLN A 359 4.96 10.88 15.91
C GLN A 359 3.48 10.91 15.50
N ALA A 360 2.97 12.05 15.03
CA ALA A 360 1.61 12.16 14.49
C ALA A 360 1.42 11.27 13.25
N LEU A 361 2.40 11.25 12.35
CA LEU A 361 2.43 10.36 11.19
C LEU A 361 2.43 8.88 11.59
N ALA A 362 3.29 8.48 12.54
CA ALA A 362 3.37 7.10 13.00
C ALA A 362 2.06 6.64 13.67
N TRP A 363 1.38 7.53 14.39
CA TRP A 363 0.04 7.24 14.92
C TRP A 363 -0.99 7.04 13.82
N MET A 364 -1.04 7.91 12.80
CA MET A 364 -1.94 7.72 11.65
C MET A 364 -1.62 6.45 10.84
N ASP A 365 -0.34 6.08 10.71
CA ASP A 365 0.08 4.82 10.08
C ASP A 365 -0.45 3.61 10.86
N ALA A 366 -0.38 3.65 12.19
CA ALA A 366 -0.92 2.60 13.04
C ALA A 366 -2.46 2.54 12.96
N GLU A 367 -3.13 3.69 13.01
CA GLU A 367 -4.59 3.76 13.17
C GLU A 367 -5.37 3.81 11.84
N VAL A 368 -4.71 3.82 10.67
CA VAL A 368 -5.41 4.01 9.37
C VAL A 368 -6.58 3.04 9.15
N GLY A 369 -6.44 1.77 9.53
CA GLY A 369 -7.53 0.79 9.43
C GLY A 369 -8.72 1.14 10.34
N ASN A 370 -8.43 1.63 11.54
CA ASN A 370 -9.44 2.09 12.49
C ASN A 370 -10.10 3.39 12.03
N LEU A 371 -9.33 4.35 11.52
CA LEU A 371 -9.85 5.63 11.03
C LEU A 371 -10.76 5.46 9.80
N VAL A 372 -10.38 4.59 8.85
CA VAL A 372 -11.24 4.29 7.68
C VAL A 372 -12.56 3.67 8.13
N ALA A 373 -12.52 2.64 9.00
CA ALA A 373 -13.72 1.98 9.51
C ALA A 373 -14.57 2.91 10.38
N ALA A 374 -13.94 3.71 11.24
CA ALA A 374 -14.60 4.70 12.09
C ALA A 374 -15.28 5.80 11.26
N THR A 375 -14.66 6.24 10.16
CA THR A 375 -15.27 7.18 9.22
C THR A 375 -16.53 6.59 8.60
N ALA A 376 -16.44 5.34 8.11
CA ALA A 376 -17.55 4.63 7.49
C ALA A 376 -18.74 4.42 8.45
N HIS A 377 -18.42 4.05 9.68
CA HIS A 377 -19.41 3.84 10.73
C HIS A 377 -20.03 5.15 11.20
N ALA A 378 -19.20 6.14 11.55
CA ALA A 378 -19.65 7.45 12.01
C ALA A 378 -20.50 8.18 10.97
N ALA A 379 -20.24 8.03 9.66
CA ALA A 379 -21.07 8.63 8.63
C ALA A 379 -22.55 8.19 8.69
N GLN A 380 -22.83 6.99 9.22
CA GLN A 380 -24.18 6.46 9.34
C GLN A 380 -24.86 6.92 10.63
N VAL A 381 -24.14 6.89 11.77
CA VAL A 381 -24.71 7.17 13.10
C VAL A 381 -24.51 8.62 13.57
N HIS A 382 -23.40 9.25 13.18
CA HIS A 382 -22.99 10.60 13.55
C HIS A 382 -22.38 11.35 12.35
N PRO A 383 -23.20 11.75 11.35
CA PRO A 383 -22.69 12.20 10.05
C PRO A 383 -21.65 13.34 10.12
N LYS A 384 -21.77 14.26 11.09
CA LYS A 384 -20.77 15.32 11.30
C LYS A 384 -19.39 14.79 11.72
N THR A 385 -19.37 13.75 12.56
CA THR A 385 -18.13 13.08 12.98
C THR A 385 -17.52 12.30 11.82
N GLY A 386 -18.36 11.62 11.01
CA GLY A 386 -17.93 10.95 9.79
C GLY A 386 -17.28 11.92 8.79
N LEU A 387 -17.91 13.06 8.53
CA LEU A 387 -17.33 14.13 7.71
C LEU A 387 -16.00 14.65 8.28
N SER A 388 -15.95 14.95 9.58
CA SER A 388 -14.74 15.47 10.23
C SER A 388 -13.56 14.50 10.14
N LEU A 389 -13.79 13.21 10.38
CA LEU A 389 -12.77 12.17 10.23
C LEU A 389 -12.28 12.08 8.78
N ALA A 390 -13.21 12.05 7.80
CA ALA A 390 -12.85 12.00 6.38
C ALA A 390 -11.94 13.18 5.97
N LEU A 391 -12.25 14.40 6.44
CA LEU A 391 -11.48 15.60 6.11
C LEU A 391 -10.08 15.57 6.74
N CYS A 392 -9.96 15.22 8.03
CA CYS A 392 -8.66 15.19 8.75
C CYS A 392 -7.71 14.12 8.21
N MET A 393 -8.22 13.08 7.55
CA MET A 393 -7.37 12.05 6.94
C MET A 393 -6.74 12.48 5.60
N SER A 394 -7.25 13.54 4.97
CA SER A 394 -6.89 13.90 3.58
C SER A 394 -5.38 14.14 3.40
N GLU A 395 -4.75 14.91 4.30
CA GLU A 395 -3.31 15.23 4.20
C GLU A 395 -2.45 13.99 4.36
N TYR A 396 -2.75 13.17 5.36
CA TYR A 396 -2.07 11.91 5.62
C TYR A 396 -2.17 10.95 4.44
N LEU A 397 -3.38 10.75 3.90
CA LEU A 397 -3.60 9.83 2.79
C LEU A 397 -2.90 10.31 1.52
N ASN A 398 -2.80 11.63 1.31
CA ASN A 398 -1.99 12.23 0.25
C ASN A 398 -0.49 11.91 0.44
N TRP A 399 0.06 12.21 1.62
CA TRP A 399 1.48 11.99 1.93
C TRP A 399 1.90 10.53 1.83
N ARG A 400 1.06 9.61 2.32
CA ARG A 400 1.30 8.15 2.23
C ARG A 400 0.86 7.54 0.89
N ARG A 401 0.36 8.35 -0.06
CA ARG A 401 -0.09 7.92 -1.39
C ARG A 401 -1.16 6.81 -1.32
N ARG A 402 -1.98 6.79 -0.26
CA ARG A 402 -3.05 5.81 -0.03
C ARG A 402 -4.34 6.26 -0.71
N PHE A 403 -4.30 6.41 -2.03
CA PHE A 403 -5.36 7.07 -2.80
C PHE A 403 -6.68 6.30 -2.84
N ASP A 404 -6.65 4.98 -2.82
CA ASP A 404 -7.88 4.16 -2.77
C ASP A 404 -8.64 4.38 -1.45
N ASN A 405 -7.91 4.44 -0.33
CA ASN A 405 -8.49 4.80 0.95
C ASN A 405 -9.02 6.24 0.94
N TRP A 406 -8.30 7.19 0.32
CA TRP A 406 -8.75 8.58 0.21
C TRP A 406 -10.04 8.69 -0.58
N LEU A 407 -10.13 7.99 -1.72
CA LEU A 407 -11.34 7.93 -2.51
C LEU A 407 -12.51 7.37 -1.69
N ALA A 408 -12.30 6.26 -0.98
CA ALA A 408 -13.33 5.63 -0.15
C ALA A 408 -13.82 6.55 0.98
N VAL A 409 -12.91 7.10 1.79
CA VAL A 409 -13.31 7.99 2.90
C VAL A 409 -13.88 9.32 2.40
N GLY A 410 -13.39 9.84 1.27
CA GLY A 410 -13.90 11.08 0.66
C GLY A 410 -15.34 10.92 0.16
N GLN A 411 -15.67 9.78 -0.45
CA GLN A 411 -17.05 9.47 -0.86
C GLN A 411 -17.99 9.34 0.34
N VAL A 412 -17.53 8.67 1.40
CA VAL A 412 -18.32 8.52 2.62
C VAL A 412 -18.50 9.86 3.34
N GLY A 413 -17.44 10.68 3.42
CA GLY A 413 -17.51 12.03 3.99
C GLY A 413 -18.48 12.93 3.22
N LEU A 414 -18.51 12.84 1.88
CA LEU A 414 -19.47 13.55 1.05
C LEU A 414 -20.91 13.13 1.35
N LEU A 415 -21.17 11.82 1.42
CA LEU A 415 -22.49 11.29 1.80
C LEU A 415 -22.88 11.78 3.20
N ALA A 416 -21.95 11.75 4.16
CA ALA A 416 -22.20 12.20 5.52
C ALA A 416 -22.57 13.69 5.58
N ALA A 417 -21.90 14.55 4.81
CA ALA A 417 -22.23 15.96 4.69
C ALA A 417 -23.65 16.17 4.14
N GLN A 418 -24.00 15.43 3.08
CA GLN A 418 -25.33 15.49 2.45
C GLN A 418 -26.43 15.01 3.41
N THR A 419 -26.21 13.89 4.11
CA THR A 419 -27.15 13.37 5.12
C THR A 419 -27.31 14.34 6.30
N ALA A 420 -26.24 15.03 6.71
CA ALA A 420 -26.30 16.06 7.75
C ALA A 420 -27.01 17.35 7.30
N GLY A 421 -27.27 17.53 6.00
CA GLY A 421 -27.68 18.81 5.43
C GLY A 421 -26.59 19.89 5.55
N ASP A 422 -25.32 19.50 5.72
CA ASP A 422 -24.19 20.41 5.87
C ASP A 422 -23.61 20.76 4.50
N ARG A 423 -24.18 21.80 3.90
CA ARG A 423 -23.77 22.26 2.57
C ARG A 423 -22.34 22.81 2.53
N SER A 424 -21.86 23.43 3.61
CA SER A 424 -20.46 23.90 3.70
C SER A 424 -19.51 22.70 3.79
N GLY A 425 -19.86 21.71 4.60
CA GLY A 425 -19.17 20.42 4.68
C GLY A 425 -19.13 19.67 3.35
N GLU A 426 -20.20 19.75 2.56
CA GLU A 426 -20.26 19.17 1.21
C GLU A 426 -19.20 19.79 0.28
N GLY A 427 -19.01 21.11 0.35
CA GLY A 427 -17.96 21.81 -0.39
C GLY A 427 -16.55 21.34 0.00
N LEU A 428 -16.28 21.18 1.29
CA LEU A 428 -15.00 20.67 1.80
C LEU A 428 -14.75 19.21 1.35
N ALA A 429 -15.76 18.35 1.46
CA ALA A 429 -15.68 16.95 1.04
C ALA A 429 -15.47 16.82 -0.47
N LEU A 430 -16.20 17.59 -1.30
CA LEU A 430 -16.02 17.62 -2.75
C LEU A 430 -14.63 18.12 -3.15
N ASN A 431 -14.09 19.12 -2.46
CA ASN A 431 -12.74 19.61 -2.74
C ASN A 431 -11.67 18.54 -2.44
N SER A 432 -11.78 17.88 -1.27
CA SER A 432 -10.88 16.77 -0.91
C SER A 432 -11.01 15.58 -1.88
N LEU A 433 -12.25 15.18 -2.20
CA LEU A 433 -12.55 14.11 -3.15
C LEU A 433 -12.02 14.44 -4.56
N GLY A 434 -12.09 15.70 -5.00
CA GLY A 434 -11.54 16.14 -6.27
C GLY A 434 -10.03 15.91 -6.38
N ILE A 435 -9.28 16.10 -5.29
CA ILE A 435 -7.85 15.78 -5.26
C ILE A 435 -7.65 14.26 -5.33
N ALA A 436 -8.38 13.48 -4.53
CA ALA A 436 -8.29 12.02 -4.55
C ALA A 436 -8.58 11.43 -5.95
N LEU A 437 -9.65 11.90 -6.60
CA LEU A 437 -10.05 11.51 -7.96
C LEU A 437 -8.96 11.82 -8.99
N ARG A 438 -8.29 12.97 -8.87
CA ARG A 438 -7.16 13.33 -9.74
C ARG A 438 -6.00 12.37 -9.59
N GLU A 439 -5.65 11.98 -8.36
CA GLU A 439 -4.55 11.05 -8.10
C GLU A 439 -4.84 9.63 -8.60
N VAL A 440 -6.08 9.15 -8.51
CA VAL A 440 -6.52 7.87 -9.13
C VAL A 440 -6.86 7.99 -10.63
N ARG A 441 -6.51 9.11 -11.27
CA ARG A 441 -6.69 9.40 -12.71
C ARG A 441 -8.14 9.44 -13.23
N ARG A 442 -9.11 9.71 -12.36
CA ARG A 442 -10.52 9.97 -12.73
C ARG A 442 -10.72 11.47 -12.94
N PHE A 443 -10.08 12.00 -13.99
CA PHE A 443 -9.87 13.44 -14.14
C PHE A 443 -11.15 14.24 -14.41
N GLU A 444 -12.10 13.69 -15.17
CA GLU A 444 -13.39 14.33 -15.43
C GLU A 444 -14.19 14.51 -14.14
N GLU A 445 -14.25 13.46 -13.31
CA GLU A 445 -14.94 13.50 -12.02
C GLU A 445 -14.23 14.45 -11.05
N ALA A 446 -12.89 14.53 -11.09
CA ALA A 446 -12.14 15.51 -10.31
C ALA A 446 -12.50 16.95 -10.69
N VAL A 447 -12.61 17.23 -12.00
CA VAL A 447 -13.02 18.54 -12.51
C VAL A 447 -14.43 18.89 -12.03
N ASP A 448 -15.37 17.95 -12.09
CA ASP A 448 -16.74 18.18 -11.67
C ASP A 448 -16.86 18.38 -10.15
N ALA A 449 -16.14 17.60 -9.36
CA ALA A 449 -16.09 17.74 -7.90
C ALA A 449 -15.52 19.10 -7.47
N CYS A 450 -14.36 19.51 -8.02
CA CYS A 450 -13.76 20.81 -7.70
C CYS A 450 -14.63 21.99 -8.18
N ARG A 451 -15.30 21.87 -9.33
CA ARG A 451 -16.22 22.91 -9.83
C ARG A 451 -17.43 23.06 -8.91
N GLN A 452 -18.01 21.96 -8.45
CA GLN A 452 -19.13 21.98 -7.50
C GLN A 452 -18.69 22.56 -6.14
N ALA A 453 -17.52 22.17 -5.64
CA ALA A 453 -16.95 22.73 -4.41
C ALA A 453 -16.79 24.26 -4.51
N ALA A 454 -16.19 24.76 -5.60
CA ALA A 454 -16.03 26.20 -5.82
C ALA A 454 -17.38 26.94 -5.87
N ALA A 455 -18.40 26.35 -6.49
CA ALA A 455 -19.75 26.93 -6.53
C ALA A 455 -20.40 27.00 -5.14
N ILE A 456 -20.23 25.96 -4.33
CA ILE A 456 -20.71 25.92 -2.94
C ILE A 456 -20.00 26.99 -2.10
N PHE A 457 -18.67 27.05 -2.13
CA PHE A 457 -17.95 28.06 -1.34
C PHE A 457 -18.35 29.49 -1.73
N ARG A 458 -18.59 29.74 -3.01
CA ARG A 458 -19.12 31.02 -3.50
C ARG A 458 -20.51 31.33 -2.94
N GLU A 459 -21.42 30.35 -2.92
CA GLU A 459 -22.77 30.50 -2.38
C GLU A 459 -22.77 30.96 -0.92
N PHE A 460 -21.84 30.41 -0.11
CA PHE A 460 -21.70 30.74 1.31
C PHE A 460 -20.76 31.92 1.60
N GLY A 461 -20.14 32.51 0.58
CA GLY A 461 -19.19 33.60 0.73
C GLY A 461 -17.83 33.18 1.34
N ASP A 462 -17.52 31.89 1.38
CA ASP A 462 -16.20 31.39 1.78
C ASP A 462 -15.21 31.58 0.62
N ARG A 463 -14.63 32.78 0.55
CA ARG A 463 -13.70 33.13 -0.52
C ARG A 463 -12.43 32.28 -0.48
N ASN A 464 -11.88 31.96 0.69
CA ASN A 464 -10.68 31.13 0.78
C ASN A 464 -10.95 29.70 0.29
N GLY A 465 -12.09 29.11 0.68
CA GLY A 465 -12.52 27.81 0.17
C GLY A 465 -12.71 27.82 -1.36
N GLU A 466 -13.32 28.87 -1.91
CA GLU A 466 -13.49 29.04 -3.37
C GLU A 466 -12.13 29.11 -4.09
N GLY A 467 -11.18 29.88 -3.56
CA GLY A 467 -9.82 29.97 -4.09
C GLY A 467 -9.10 28.61 -4.11
N GLY A 468 -9.18 27.88 -3.00
CA GLY A 468 -8.61 26.53 -2.90
C GLY A 468 -9.21 25.54 -3.89
N ALA A 469 -10.54 25.54 -4.02
CA ALA A 469 -11.25 24.68 -4.98
C ALA A 469 -10.94 25.02 -6.44
N LEU A 470 -10.80 26.30 -6.78
CA LEU A 470 -10.40 26.75 -8.12
C LEU A 470 -8.95 26.40 -8.46
N GLY A 471 -8.04 26.46 -7.48
CA GLY A 471 -6.66 25.97 -7.66
C GLY A 471 -6.61 24.47 -7.96
N ASN A 472 -7.37 23.68 -7.20
CA ASN A 472 -7.49 22.23 -7.44
C ASN A 472 -8.17 21.92 -8.77
N LEU A 473 -9.19 22.69 -9.17
CA LEU A 473 -9.81 22.61 -10.48
C LEU A 473 -8.79 22.85 -11.60
N GLY A 474 -7.96 23.90 -11.48
CA GLY A 474 -6.89 24.19 -12.44
C GLY A 474 -5.91 23.03 -12.58
N ALA A 475 -5.51 22.41 -11.47
CA ALA A 475 -4.66 21.24 -11.48
C ALA A 475 -5.31 20.00 -12.12
N ALA A 476 -6.62 19.79 -11.95
CA ALA A 476 -7.36 18.72 -12.62
C ALA A 476 -7.49 18.98 -14.14
N LEU A 477 -7.76 20.23 -14.54
CA LEU A 477 -7.86 20.65 -15.94
C LEU A 477 -6.53 20.49 -16.70
N LEU A 478 -5.39 20.71 -16.03
CA LEU A 478 -4.06 20.43 -16.59
C LEU A 478 -3.89 18.96 -17.00
N ARG A 479 -4.38 18.02 -16.19
CA ARG A 479 -4.31 16.58 -16.49
C ARG A 479 -5.20 16.19 -17.66
N MET A 480 -6.30 16.92 -17.87
CA MET A 480 -7.20 16.81 -19.03
C MET A 480 -6.69 17.52 -20.28
N ARG A 481 -5.55 18.21 -20.22
CA ARG A 481 -5.01 19.05 -21.30
C ARG A 481 -5.95 20.20 -21.73
N ARG A 482 -6.83 20.65 -20.83
CA ARG A 482 -7.71 21.83 -21.02
C ARG A 482 -6.98 23.06 -20.48
N PHE A 483 -5.90 23.44 -21.16
CA PHE A 483 -4.89 24.33 -20.60
C PHE A 483 -5.37 25.76 -20.39
N GLU A 484 -6.14 26.32 -21.32
CA GLU A 484 -6.69 27.67 -21.22
C GLU A 484 -7.66 27.78 -20.03
N GLU A 485 -8.54 26.78 -19.86
CA GLU A 485 -9.45 26.74 -18.71
C GLU A 485 -8.70 26.57 -17.39
N ALA A 486 -7.58 25.84 -17.38
CA ALA A 486 -6.72 25.74 -16.21
C ALA A 486 -6.09 27.09 -15.85
N VAL A 487 -5.63 27.85 -16.84
CA VAL A 487 -5.12 29.22 -16.64
C VAL A 487 -6.19 30.11 -16.03
N ASP A 488 -7.42 30.06 -16.54
CA ASP A 488 -8.53 30.87 -16.03
C ASP A 488 -8.89 30.51 -14.58
N ALA A 489 -8.98 29.21 -14.26
CA ALA A 489 -9.27 28.75 -12.90
C ALA A 489 -8.16 29.16 -11.91
N CYS A 490 -6.89 28.95 -12.26
CA CYS A 490 -5.76 29.34 -11.42
C CYS A 490 -5.66 30.87 -11.23
N ARG A 491 -5.97 31.67 -12.27
CA ARG A 491 -6.01 33.14 -12.14
C ARG A 491 -7.08 33.63 -11.18
N GLN A 492 -8.27 33.03 -11.25
CA GLN A 492 -9.34 33.33 -10.31
C GLN A 492 -8.91 32.97 -8.89
N ALA A 493 -8.28 31.81 -8.68
CA ALA A 493 -7.74 31.43 -7.38
C ALA A 493 -6.71 32.44 -6.85
N VAL A 494 -5.75 32.89 -7.68
CA VAL A 494 -4.77 33.92 -7.30
C VAL A 494 -5.45 35.23 -6.91
N ALA A 495 -6.41 35.71 -7.72
CA ALA A 495 -7.13 36.95 -7.43
C ALA A 495 -7.90 36.86 -6.10
N ILE A 496 -8.54 35.71 -5.83
CA ILE A 496 -9.25 35.45 -4.58
C ILE A 496 -8.32 35.52 -3.38
N PHE A 497 -7.18 34.82 -3.42
CA PHE A 497 -6.24 34.82 -2.30
C PHE A 497 -5.60 36.20 -2.06
N GLN A 498 -5.41 36.99 -3.11
CA GLN A 498 -5.02 38.40 -3.00
C GLN A 498 -6.10 39.25 -2.34
N GLU A 499 -7.37 39.06 -2.71
CA GLU A 499 -8.53 39.76 -2.12
C GLU A 499 -8.69 39.42 -0.63
N THR A 500 -8.50 38.16 -0.24
CA THR A 500 -8.65 37.71 1.16
C THR A 500 -7.40 37.95 2.01
N GLY A 501 -6.27 38.28 1.37
CA GLY A 501 -4.99 38.48 2.05
C GLY A 501 -4.28 37.18 2.45
N ASP A 502 -4.76 36.02 2.00
CA ASP A 502 -4.10 34.73 2.21
C ASP A 502 -2.90 34.60 1.25
N ARG A 503 -1.76 35.13 1.69
CA ARG A 503 -0.53 35.10 0.91
C ARG A 503 0.00 33.69 0.69
N HIS A 504 -0.21 32.75 1.61
CA HIS A 504 0.26 31.38 1.43
C HIS A 504 -0.55 30.68 0.34
N GLY A 505 -1.88 30.79 0.37
CA GLY A 505 -2.77 30.33 -0.70
C GLY A 505 -2.44 30.96 -2.07
N GLU A 506 -2.11 32.26 -2.10
CA GLU A 506 -1.63 32.95 -3.31
C GLU A 506 -0.42 32.26 -3.93
N GLY A 507 0.59 31.88 -3.12
CA GLY A 507 1.78 31.17 -3.58
C GLY A 507 1.48 29.82 -4.22
N LEU A 508 0.62 29.02 -3.59
CA LEU A 508 0.20 27.71 -4.10
C LEU A 508 -0.56 27.83 -5.43
N ALA A 509 -1.46 28.83 -5.53
CA ALA A 509 -2.20 29.12 -6.76
C ALA A 509 -1.28 29.64 -7.88
N LEU A 510 -0.31 30.50 -7.56
CA LEU A 510 0.69 31.00 -8.51
C LEU A 510 1.58 29.88 -9.07
N ASN A 511 1.97 28.91 -8.25
CA ASN A 511 2.72 27.74 -8.72
C ASN A 511 1.90 26.94 -9.75
N SER A 512 0.61 26.68 -9.44
CA SER A 512 -0.30 25.97 -10.34
C SER A 512 -0.57 26.77 -11.64
N LEU A 513 -0.68 28.10 -11.52
CA LEU A 513 -0.80 29.01 -12.67
C LEU A 513 0.44 28.96 -13.56
N GLY A 514 1.64 28.93 -12.97
CA GLY A 514 2.90 28.85 -13.72
C GLY A 514 2.99 27.59 -14.58
N ILE A 515 2.57 26.44 -14.04
CA ILE A 515 2.47 25.19 -14.82
C ILE A 515 1.48 25.37 -15.99
N ALA A 516 0.28 25.89 -15.73
CA ALA A 516 -0.73 26.07 -16.77
C ALA A 516 -0.30 27.05 -17.88
N LEU A 517 0.36 28.16 -17.51
CA LEU A 517 0.88 29.14 -18.46
C LEU A 517 1.97 28.56 -19.36
N ARG A 518 2.81 27.65 -18.84
CA ARG A 518 3.82 26.94 -19.64
C ARG A 518 3.17 26.09 -20.73
N GLU A 519 2.11 25.34 -20.40
CA GLU A 519 1.42 24.47 -21.37
C GLU A 519 0.77 25.27 -22.52
N VAL A 520 0.30 26.50 -22.27
CA VAL A 520 -0.19 27.43 -23.31
C VAL A 520 0.92 28.31 -23.93
N ARG A 521 2.20 27.97 -23.71
CA ARG A 521 3.39 28.66 -24.26
C ARG A 521 3.55 30.13 -23.85
N ARG A 522 2.98 30.55 -22.72
CA ARG A 522 3.14 31.90 -22.15
C ARG A 522 4.29 31.92 -21.16
N PHE A 523 5.49 31.63 -21.67
CA PHE A 523 6.63 31.24 -20.84
C PHE A 523 7.14 32.35 -19.90
N GLU A 524 7.17 33.62 -20.32
CA GLU A 524 7.59 34.72 -19.43
C GLU A 524 6.60 34.92 -18.28
N GLU A 525 5.29 34.81 -18.53
CA GLU A 525 4.30 34.87 -17.45
C GLU A 525 4.42 33.67 -16.51
N ALA A 526 4.75 32.48 -17.03
CA ALA A 526 5.02 31.30 -16.21
C ALA A 526 6.25 31.50 -15.31
N VAL A 527 7.32 32.09 -15.85
CA VAL A 527 8.53 32.45 -15.10
C VAL A 527 8.18 33.41 -13.95
N ASP A 528 7.39 34.45 -14.22
CA ASP A 528 7.00 35.40 -13.18
C ASP A 528 6.12 34.78 -12.10
N ALA A 529 5.13 33.95 -12.49
CA ALA A 529 4.26 33.25 -11.54
C ALA A 529 5.04 32.30 -10.64
N CYS A 530 5.89 31.43 -11.20
CA CYS A 530 6.71 30.49 -10.42
C CYS A 530 7.73 31.22 -9.52
N ARG A 531 8.32 32.34 -9.98
CA ARG A 531 9.25 33.14 -9.17
C ARG A 531 8.55 33.76 -7.97
N GLN A 532 7.35 34.29 -8.15
CA GLN A 532 6.54 34.83 -7.05
C GLN A 532 6.12 33.73 -6.07
N ALA A 533 5.68 32.57 -6.58
CA ALA A 533 5.34 31.41 -5.75
C ALA A 533 6.52 30.98 -4.86
N ALA A 534 7.71 30.84 -5.43
CA ALA A 534 8.92 30.46 -4.67
C ALA A 534 9.27 31.51 -3.59
N ALA A 535 9.13 32.80 -3.89
CA ALA A 535 9.40 33.88 -2.94
C ALA A 535 8.40 33.86 -1.76
N ILE A 536 7.12 33.58 -2.05
CA ILE A 536 6.06 33.46 -1.05
C ILE A 536 6.31 32.22 -0.17
N SER A 537 6.53 31.04 -0.74
CA SER A 537 6.80 29.83 0.06
C SER A 537 8.00 30.01 0.99
N ARG A 538 9.08 30.67 0.50
CA ARG A 538 10.22 31.06 1.34
C ARG A 538 9.84 31.98 2.51
N GLN A 539 8.98 32.96 2.27
CA GLN A 539 8.51 33.89 3.31
C GLN A 539 7.80 33.15 4.45
N PHE A 540 7.03 32.12 4.13
CA PHE A 540 6.27 31.30 5.09
C PHE A 540 7.05 30.10 5.66
N GLY A 541 8.29 29.89 5.21
CA GLY A 541 9.09 28.73 5.62
C GLY A 541 8.59 27.40 5.04
N ASP A 542 7.69 27.43 4.06
CA ASP A 542 7.27 26.25 3.31
C ASP A 542 8.39 25.81 2.35
N ARG A 543 9.34 25.04 2.91
CA ARG A 543 10.49 24.53 2.15
C ARG A 543 10.03 23.65 0.99
N HIS A 544 9.02 22.79 1.19
CA HIS A 544 8.57 21.86 0.14
C HIS A 544 7.95 22.62 -1.03
N GLY A 545 7.04 23.57 -0.77
CA GLY A 545 6.47 24.43 -1.81
C GLY A 545 7.51 25.33 -2.48
N GLU A 546 8.52 25.82 -1.75
CA GLU A 546 9.64 26.57 -2.33
C GLU A 546 10.40 25.70 -3.36
N GLY A 547 10.72 24.45 -3.00
CA GLY A 547 11.37 23.49 -3.89
C GLY A 547 10.54 23.19 -5.13
N GLY A 548 9.24 22.96 -4.96
CA GLY A 548 8.31 22.70 -6.06
C GLY A 548 8.22 23.89 -7.04
N ALA A 549 8.07 25.10 -6.51
CA ALA A 549 8.01 26.32 -7.31
C ALA A 549 9.33 26.62 -8.04
N LEU A 550 10.48 26.39 -7.39
CA LEU A 550 11.80 26.54 -8.02
C LEU A 550 12.04 25.50 -9.11
N GLY A 551 11.59 24.26 -8.92
CA GLY A 551 11.64 23.23 -9.95
C GLY A 551 10.82 23.64 -11.19
N ASN A 552 9.59 24.11 -10.99
CA ASN A 552 8.74 24.59 -12.08
C ASN A 552 9.29 25.86 -12.75
N LEU A 553 9.88 26.77 -11.97
CA LEU A 553 10.60 27.94 -12.47
C LEU A 553 11.76 27.52 -13.38
N GLY A 554 12.56 26.53 -12.98
CA GLY A 554 13.66 26.00 -13.77
C GLY A 554 13.21 25.50 -15.14
N VAL A 555 12.10 24.75 -15.18
CA VAL A 555 11.51 24.29 -16.46
C VAL A 555 11.03 25.46 -17.31
N ALA A 556 10.34 26.45 -16.74
CA ALA A 556 9.88 27.63 -17.48
C ALA A 556 11.05 28.47 -18.03
N LEU A 557 12.16 28.58 -17.28
CA LEU A 557 13.37 29.28 -17.70
C LEU A 557 14.09 28.59 -18.86
N LEU A 558 14.01 27.25 -18.97
CA LEU A 558 14.55 26.52 -20.12
C LEU A 558 13.84 26.89 -21.42
N GLU A 559 12.50 27.05 -21.38
CA GLU A 559 11.69 27.42 -22.55
C GLU A 559 12.05 28.81 -23.10
N VAL A 560 12.42 29.75 -22.23
CA VAL A 560 12.91 31.10 -22.61
C VAL A 560 14.43 31.19 -22.77
N ARG A 561 15.14 30.05 -22.77
CA ARG A 561 16.60 29.93 -22.94
C ARG A 561 17.44 30.70 -21.92
N ARG A 562 16.93 30.91 -20.71
CA ARG A 562 17.64 31.54 -19.58
C ARG A 562 18.38 30.48 -18.76
N PHE A 563 19.30 29.76 -19.42
CA PHE A 563 19.89 28.53 -18.90
C PHE A 563 20.61 28.68 -17.55
N GLU A 564 21.36 29.77 -17.34
CA GLU A 564 22.07 30.01 -16.06
C GLU A 564 21.11 30.27 -14.88
N GLU A 565 19.93 30.84 -15.15
CA GLU A 565 18.91 30.98 -14.11
C GLU A 565 18.19 29.65 -13.84
N ALA A 566 17.95 28.84 -14.89
CA ALA A 566 17.37 27.51 -14.75
C ALA A 566 18.27 26.58 -13.93
N ILE A 567 19.59 26.63 -14.16
CA ILE A 567 20.60 25.90 -13.37
C ILE A 567 20.49 26.26 -11.89
N LYS A 568 20.45 27.56 -11.56
CA LYS A 568 20.31 28.02 -10.16
C LYS A 568 19.01 27.56 -9.52
N ALA A 569 17.89 27.67 -10.24
CA ALA A 569 16.58 27.28 -9.73
C ALA A 569 16.52 25.77 -9.43
N HIS A 570 16.97 24.92 -10.37
CA HIS A 570 16.99 23.48 -10.17
C HIS A 570 17.98 23.03 -9.08
N GLN A 571 19.14 23.67 -8.98
CA GLN A 571 20.12 23.37 -7.92
C GLN A 571 19.58 23.72 -6.52
N GLN A 572 18.89 24.85 -6.39
CA GLN A 572 18.22 25.22 -5.14
C GLN A 572 17.09 24.25 -4.81
N ALA A 573 16.26 23.87 -5.79
CA ALA A 573 15.21 22.87 -5.61
C ALA A 573 15.77 21.51 -5.15
N ALA A 574 16.85 21.03 -5.77
CA ALA A 574 17.49 19.77 -5.38
C ALA A 574 18.01 19.82 -3.93
N THR A 575 18.64 20.93 -3.54
CA THR A 575 19.13 21.14 -2.15
C THR A 575 17.97 21.12 -1.16
N ILE A 576 16.87 21.79 -1.48
CA ILE A 576 15.64 21.80 -0.67
C ILE A 576 15.12 20.38 -0.45
N PHE A 577 14.93 19.63 -1.54
CA PHE A 577 14.34 18.29 -1.44
C PHE A 577 15.25 17.30 -0.73
N GLN A 578 16.57 17.48 -0.83
CA GLN A 578 17.54 16.75 -0.03
C GLN A 578 17.38 17.05 1.47
N GLU A 579 17.25 18.33 1.85
CA GLU A 579 17.02 18.75 3.24
C GLU A 579 15.69 18.24 3.81
N THR A 580 14.62 18.20 3.00
CA THR A 580 13.31 17.70 3.41
C THR A 580 13.19 16.17 3.32
N GLY A 581 14.20 15.47 2.79
CA GLY A 581 14.20 14.02 2.62
C GLY A 581 13.30 13.51 1.49
N ASP A 582 12.84 14.37 0.58
CA ASP A 582 11.99 14.00 -0.55
C ASP A 582 12.84 13.53 -1.73
N ARG A 583 13.25 12.25 -1.69
CA ARG A 583 14.13 11.66 -2.71
C ARG A 583 13.53 11.71 -4.11
N TYR A 584 12.21 11.58 -4.25
CA TYR A 584 11.56 11.61 -5.55
C TYR A 584 11.69 13.00 -6.21
N HIS A 585 11.34 14.06 -5.48
CA HIS A 585 11.45 15.42 -6.04
C HIS A 585 12.90 15.91 -6.15
N GLU A 586 13.82 15.42 -5.32
CA GLU A 586 15.26 15.62 -5.50
C GLU A 586 15.74 15.06 -6.84
N GLY A 587 15.32 13.84 -7.18
CA GLY A 587 15.62 13.22 -8.48
C GLY A 587 15.09 14.03 -9.66
N LEU A 588 13.85 14.53 -9.58
CA LEU A 588 13.25 15.39 -10.60
C LEU A 588 14.02 16.70 -10.77
N ALA A 589 14.40 17.35 -9.67
CA ALA A 589 15.16 18.58 -9.69
C ALA A 589 16.56 18.39 -10.29
N LEU A 590 17.25 17.31 -9.92
CA LEU A 590 18.57 16.96 -10.51
C LEU A 590 18.46 16.61 -11.99
N ASN A 591 17.42 15.89 -12.41
CA ASN A 591 17.19 15.62 -13.82
C ASN A 591 16.95 16.92 -14.62
N GLY A 592 16.16 17.86 -14.07
CA GLY A 592 15.98 19.19 -14.65
C GLY A 592 17.28 19.99 -14.71
N LEU A 593 18.12 19.91 -13.67
CA LEU A 593 19.46 20.50 -13.65
C LEU A 593 20.36 19.92 -14.73
N GLY A 594 20.35 18.59 -14.93
CA GLY A 594 21.11 17.93 -15.99
C GLY A 594 20.71 18.39 -17.39
N ILE A 595 19.40 18.57 -17.63
CA ILE A 595 18.90 19.14 -18.89
C ILE A 595 19.41 20.58 -19.06
N ALA A 596 19.27 21.42 -18.02
CA ALA A 596 19.69 22.82 -18.08
C ALA A 596 21.20 22.98 -18.33
N LEU A 597 22.03 22.13 -17.72
CA LEU A 597 23.47 22.09 -17.94
C LEU A 597 23.82 21.67 -19.38
N ARG A 598 23.11 20.68 -19.95
CA ARG A 598 23.31 20.26 -21.34
C ARG A 598 22.96 21.38 -22.32
N GLU A 599 21.83 22.07 -22.12
CA GLU A 599 21.43 23.21 -22.96
C GLU A 599 22.41 24.40 -22.83
N ALA A 600 23.02 24.59 -21.64
CA ALA A 600 24.11 25.53 -21.41
C ALA A 600 25.49 25.07 -21.95
N ARG A 601 25.57 23.88 -22.58
CA ARG A 601 26.80 23.23 -23.05
C ARG A 601 27.84 22.94 -21.97
N ARG A 602 27.41 22.75 -20.72
CA ARG A 602 28.22 22.34 -19.57
C ARG A 602 28.13 20.82 -19.40
N PHE A 603 28.60 20.09 -20.41
CA PHE A 603 28.31 18.68 -20.59
C PHE A 603 28.91 17.77 -19.51
N GLU A 604 30.13 18.04 -19.05
CA GLU A 604 30.76 17.28 -17.96
C GLU A 604 29.96 17.37 -16.66
N GLU A 605 29.46 18.56 -16.31
CA GLU A 605 28.60 18.74 -15.14
C GLU A 605 27.25 18.04 -15.33
N ALA A 606 26.69 18.06 -16.54
CA ALA A 606 25.47 17.34 -16.86
C ALA A 606 25.64 15.81 -16.69
N VAL A 607 26.81 15.27 -17.02
CA VAL A 607 27.16 13.85 -16.78
C VAL A 607 27.16 13.53 -15.30
N ASP A 608 27.78 14.36 -14.47
CA ASP A 608 27.86 14.10 -13.03
C ASP A 608 26.48 14.19 -12.36
N VAL A 609 25.69 15.21 -12.69
CA VAL A 609 24.33 15.38 -12.17
C VAL A 609 23.40 14.29 -12.69
N GLY A 610 23.48 13.91 -13.98
CA GLY A 610 22.66 12.84 -14.55
C GLY A 610 22.92 11.48 -13.88
N ARG A 611 24.19 11.19 -13.54
CA ARG A 611 24.56 10.01 -12.76
C ARG A 611 23.96 10.04 -11.36
N GLN A 612 24.03 11.18 -10.67
CA GLN A 612 23.42 11.36 -9.35
C GLN A 612 21.91 11.12 -9.43
N ALA A 613 21.19 11.82 -10.32
CA ALA A 613 19.75 11.69 -10.50
C ALA A 613 19.30 10.22 -10.69
N ALA A 614 20.02 9.44 -11.51
CA ALA A 614 19.71 8.03 -11.73
C ALA A 614 19.85 7.17 -10.45
N VAL A 615 20.80 7.50 -9.57
CA VAL A 615 20.93 6.84 -8.26
C VAL A 615 19.77 7.24 -7.34
N ILE A 616 19.45 8.54 -7.27
CA ILE A 616 18.34 9.03 -6.43
C ILE A 616 17.01 8.37 -6.81
N PHE A 617 16.68 8.32 -8.11
CA PHE A 617 15.44 7.69 -8.56
C PHE A 617 15.39 6.20 -8.24
N ARG A 618 16.52 5.49 -8.35
CA ARG A 618 16.60 4.09 -7.95
C ARG A 618 16.34 3.90 -6.46
N GLU A 619 16.93 4.75 -5.62
CA GLU A 619 16.70 4.72 -4.16
C GLU A 619 15.27 5.09 -3.78
N ALA A 620 14.63 5.99 -4.54
CA ALA A 620 13.23 6.34 -4.41
C ALA A 620 12.27 5.26 -4.96
N GLY A 621 12.78 4.21 -5.62
CA GLY A 621 11.97 3.17 -6.27
C GLY A 621 11.26 3.64 -7.54
N ASP A 622 11.59 4.82 -8.07
CA ASP A 622 11.00 5.35 -9.30
C ASP A 622 11.77 4.86 -10.53
N ARG A 623 11.30 3.72 -11.07
CA ARG A 623 11.89 3.10 -12.25
C ARG A 623 11.75 3.97 -13.50
N HIS A 624 10.65 4.72 -13.64
CA HIS A 624 10.44 5.61 -14.78
C HIS A 624 11.42 6.80 -14.74
N GLY A 625 11.55 7.43 -13.57
CA GLY A 625 12.53 8.49 -13.30
C GLY A 625 13.98 8.04 -13.53
N GLU A 626 14.35 6.83 -13.11
CA GLU A 626 15.68 6.27 -13.39
C GLU A 626 15.94 6.20 -14.91
N GLY A 627 14.95 5.77 -15.69
CA GLY A 627 15.03 5.74 -17.15
C GLY A 627 15.24 7.13 -17.76
N LEU A 628 14.52 8.15 -17.26
CA LEU A 628 14.65 9.54 -17.73
C LEU A 628 16.05 10.09 -17.46
N ALA A 629 16.57 9.88 -16.25
CA ALA A 629 17.90 10.33 -15.87
C ALA A 629 19.00 9.63 -16.69
N LEU A 630 18.88 8.32 -16.91
CA LEU A 630 19.84 7.56 -17.72
C LEU A 630 19.82 7.97 -19.20
N GLY A 631 18.66 8.27 -19.77
CA GLY A 631 18.55 8.79 -21.13
C GLY A 631 19.25 10.14 -21.28
N ASN A 632 18.98 11.08 -20.36
CA ASN A 632 19.62 12.40 -20.35
C ASN A 632 21.14 12.31 -20.12
N LEU A 633 21.58 11.42 -19.21
CA LEU A 633 22.99 11.10 -19.00
C LEU A 633 23.65 10.57 -20.28
N GLY A 634 22.99 9.67 -21.01
CA GLY A 634 23.50 9.12 -22.26
C GLY A 634 23.72 10.19 -23.32
N PHE A 635 22.77 11.12 -23.49
CA PHE A 635 22.96 12.25 -24.39
C PHE A 635 24.12 13.16 -23.96
N ALA A 636 24.27 13.44 -22.66
CA ALA A 636 25.41 14.22 -22.17
C ALA A 636 26.75 13.50 -22.39
N GLN A 637 26.79 12.17 -22.23
CA GLN A 637 27.97 11.35 -22.50
C GLN A 637 28.37 11.32 -23.97
N VAL A 638 27.40 11.34 -24.89
CA VAL A 638 27.67 11.48 -26.34
C VAL A 638 28.37 12.81 -26.62
N GLU A 639 27.89 13.93 -26.04
CA GLU A 639 28.47 15.27 -26.27
C GLU A 639 29.92 15.39 -25.77
N VAL A 640 30.29 14.70 -24.68
CA VAL A 640 31.68 14.67 -24.17
C VAL A 640 32.54 13.55 -24.79
N GLY A 641 32.01 12.80 -25.77
CA GLY A 641 32.74 11.72 -26.44
C GLY A 641 32.92 10.43 -25.65
N ARG A 642 32.17 10.22 -24.55
CA ARG A 642 32.17 8.99 -23.74
C ARG A 642 31.21 7.94 -24.30
N PHE A 643 31.42 7.56 -25.55
CA PHE A 643 30.47 6.77 -26.33
C PHE A 643 30.20 5.37 -25.76
N GLU A 644 31.22 4.67 -25.24
CA GLU A 644 31.01 3.35 -24.63
C GLU A 644 30.16 3.40 -23.35
N GLU A 645 30.31 4.46 -22.55
CA GLU A 645 29.42 4.67 -21.40
C GLU A 645 27.98 5.01 -21.86
N ALA A 646 27.85 5.84 -22.90
CA ALA A 646 26.55 6.20 -23.49
C ALA A 646 25.80 4.97 -24.03
N ILE A 647 26.51 3.99 -24.60
CA ILE A 647 25.94 2.70 -25.05
C ILE A 647 25.32 1.94 -23.87
N ASP A 648 26.00 1.86 -22.73
CA ASP A 648 25.47 1.16 -21.56
C ASP A 648 24.19 1.84 -21.02
N VAL A 649 24.26 3.15 -20.78
CA VAL A 649 23.12 3.87 -20.20
C VAL A 649 21.94 3.98 -21.16
N GLY A 650 22.17 4.16 -22.46
CA GLY A 650 21.13 4.20 -23.49
C GLY A 650 20.40 2.86 -23.61
N ARG A 651 21.14 1.75 -23.55
CA ARG A 651 20.55 0.40 -23.50
C ARG A 651 19.72 0.19 -22.24
N ARG A 652 20.25 0.58 -21.08
CA ARG A 652 19.54 0.44 -19.79
C ARG A 652 18.26 1.29 -19.76
N ALA A 653 18.31 2.53 -20.24
CA ALA A 653 17.13 3.39 -20.35
C ALA A 653 16.04 2.76 -21.24
N ALA A 654 16.41 2.22 -22.41
CA ALA A 654 15.45 1.54 -23.29
C ALA A 654 14.81 0.30 -22.64
N VAL A 655 15.57 -0.51 -21.90
CA VAL A 655 15.04 -1.66 -21.16
C VAL A 655 14.06 -1.21 -20.08
N ILE A 656 14.44 -0.19 -19.29
CA ILE A 656 13.58 0.39 -18.25
C ILE A 656 12.25 0.86 -18.82
N PHE A 657 12.29 1.65 -19.91
CA PHE A 657 11.07 2.18 -20.51
C PHE A 657 10.16 1.09 -21.06
N ARG A 658 10.74 0.00 -21.58
CA ARG A 658 9.98 -1.18 -21.97
C ARG A 658 9.32 -1.87 -20.76
N GLU A 659 10.06 -2.04 -19.66
CA GLU A 659 9.54 -2.63 -18.41
C GLU A 659 8.35 -1.85 -17.85
N VAL A 660 8.41 -0.51 -17.89
CA VAL A 660 7.32 0.36 -17.39
C VAL A 660 6.25 0.67 -18.44
N GLY A 661 6.36 0.14 -19.66
CA GLY A 661 5.38 0.31 -20.73
C GLY A 661 5.39 1.67 -21.46
N ASP A 662 6.40 2.51 -21.25
CA ASP A 662 6.55 3.80 -21.94
C ASP A 662 7.26 3.62 -23.29
N ARG A 663 6.48 3.22 -24.31
CA ARG A 663 7.03 2.94 -25.64
C ARG A 663 7.72 4.15 -26.27
N HIS A 664 7.15 5.34 -26.15
CA HIS A 664 7.75 6.53 -26.74
C HIS A 664 9.14 6.81 -26.15
N ARG A 665 9.29 6.72 -24.81
CA ARG A 665 10.59 6.90 -24.15
C ARG A 665 11.57 5.75 -24.42
N GLU A 666 11.10 4.52 -24.63
CA GLU A 666 11.95 3.42 -25.13
C GLU A 666 12.62 3.82 -26.45
N GLY A 667 11.87 4.43 -27.37
CA GLY A 667 12.38 4.96 -28.64
C GLY A 667 13.48 5.99 -28.45
N ILE A 668 13.31 6.92 -27.51
CA ILE A 668 14.34 7.93 -27.17
C ILE A 668 15.62 7.27 -26.64
N GLY A 669 15.51 6.27 -25.75
CA GLY A 669 16.67 5.53 -25.26
C GLY A 669 17.41 4.79 -26.38
N MET A 670 16.68 4.21 -27.32
CA MET A 670 17.24 3.56 -28.52
C MET A 670 17.91 4.55 -29.47
N VAL A 671 17.43 5.80 -29.58
CA VAL A 671 18.08 6.85 -30.37
C VAL A 671 19.45 7.18 -29.78
N CYS A 672 19.52 7.41 -28.46
CA CYS A 672 20.78 7.66 -27.76
C CYS A 672 21.78 6.50 -27.99
N LEU A 673 21.33 5.26 -27.80
CA LEU A 673 22.12 4.05 -28.08
C LEU A 673 22.62 4.01 -29.53
N GLY A 674 21.74 4.29 -30.50
CA GLY A 674 22.09 4.26 -31.93
C GLY A 674 23.13 5.32 -32.31
N ILE A 675 22.99 6.54 -31.77
CA ILE A 675 23.97 7.62 -31.97
C ILE A 675 25.34 7.19 -31.41
N ALA A 676 25.39 6.71 -30.16
CA ALA A 676 26.64 6.30 -29.54
C ALA A 676 27.33 5.13 -30.27
N LEU A 677 26.55 4.14 -30.73
CA LEU A 677 27.05 3.02 -31.55
C LEU A 677 27.63 3.48 -32.88
N ARG A 678 27.02 4.49 -33.52
CA ARG A 678 27.51 5.07 -34.79
C ARG A 678 28.88 5.74 -34.58
N GLU A 679 29.05 6.49 -33.49
CA GLU A 679 30.30 7.21 -33.20
C GLU A 679 31.49 6.26 -32.91
N VAL A 680 31.26 5.07 -32.35
CA VAL A 680 32.30 4.03 -32.19
C VAL A 680 32.47 3.12 -33.41
N GLY A 681 31.78 3.40 -34.52
CA GLY A 681 31.87 2.63 -35.76
C GLY A 681 31.12 1.29 -35.76
N ARG A 682 30.27 1.02 -34.77
CA ARG A 682 29.42 -0.19 -34.69
C ARG A 682 28.13 0.01 -35.50
N PHE A 683 28.30 0.30 -36.79
CA PHE A 683 27.23 0.80 -37.66
C PHE A 683 26.06 -0.18 -37.82
N GLU A 684 26.28 -1.50 -37.92
CA GLU A 684 25.19 -2.49 -38.01
C GLU A 684 24.32 -2.53 -36.76
N GLU A 685 24.92 -2.35 -35.57
CA GLU A 685 24.17 -2.27 -34.32
C GLU A 685 23.39 -0.94 -34.23
N ALA A 686 24.00 0.17 -34.68
CA ALA A 686 23.30 1.46 -34.79
C ALA A 686 22.09 1.39 -35.72
N VAL A 687 22.22 0.72 -36.87
CA VAL A 687 21.11 0.46 -37.81
C VAL A 687 19.98 -0.32 -37.14
N LYS A 688 20.30 -1.34 -36.32
CA LYS A 688 19.27 -2.11 -35.58
C LYS A 688 18.55 -1.22 -34.57
N ALA A 689 19.28 -0.44 -33.77
CA ALA A 689 18.71 0.45 -32.76
C ALA A 689 17.81 1.52 -33.39
N HIS A 690 18.27 2.21 -34.44
CA HIS A 690 17.48 3.24 -35.13
C HIS A 690 16.25 2.68 -35.85
N ARG A 691 16.31 1.46 -36.42
CA ARG A 691 15.13 0.80 -37.00
C ARG A 691 14.06 0.52 -35.96
N GLN A 692 14.46 0.01 -34.80
CA GLN A 692 13.52 -0.26 -33.71
C GLN A 692 12.88 1.04 -33.20
N ALA A 693 13.67 2.09 -33.01
CA ALA A 693 13.17 3.41 -32.64
C ALA A 693 12.23 4.02 -33.71
N ALA A 694 12.52 3.86 -35.00
CA ALA A 694 11.63 4.32 -36.07
C ALA A 694 10.25 3.65 -36.05
N VAL A 695 10.22 2.33 -35.80
CA VAL A 695 8.96 1.60 -35.63
C VAL A 695 8.20 2.13 -34.41
N ILE A 696 8.89 2.33 -33.29
CA ILE A 696 8.31 2.85 -32.05
C ILE A 696 7.67 4.23 -32.24
N PHE A 697 8.38 5.19 -32.84
CA PHE A 697 7.83 6.54 -33.04
C PHE A 697 6.64 6.54 -34.00
N ARG A 698 6.69 5.71 -35.05
CA ARG A 698 5.55 5.52 -35.96
C ARG A 698 4.33 4.97 -35.24
N GLU A 699 4.50 3.92 -34.44
CA GLU A 699 3.43 3.32 -33.63
C GLU A 699 2.87 4.30 -32.60
N ALA A 700 3.71 5.18 -32.05
CA ALA A 700 3.33 6.24 -31.12
C ALA A 700 2.68 7.46 -31.80
N GLY A 701 2.64 7.51 -33.15
CA GLY A 701 2.15 8.66 -33.91
C GLY A 701 3.05 9.89 -33.88
N ASP A 702 4.28 9.77 -33.36
CA ASP A 702 5.25 10.85 -33.34
C ASP A 702 6.00 10.91 -34.68
N ARG A 703 5.38 11.60 -35.64
CA ARG A 703 5.96 11.79 -36.97
C ARG A 703 7.28 12.56 -36.93
N HIS A 704 7.42 13.52 -36.02
CA HIS A 704 8.63 14.34 -35.95
C HIS A 704 9.82 13.52 -35.43
N GLY A 705 9.61 12.74 -34.36
CA GLY A 705 10.59 11.77 -33.86
C GLY A 705 10.92 10.67 -34.87
N GLU A 706 9.92 10.21 -35.66
CA GLU A 706 10.16 9.29 -36.79
C GLU A 706 11.11 9.91 -37.82
N GLY A 707 10.93 11.18 -38.20
CA GLY A 707 11.81 11.88 -39.13
C GLY A 707 13.25 12.02 -38.61
N GLU A 708 13.42 12.36 -37.33
CA GLU A 708 14.74 12.45 -36.70
C GLU A 708 15.48 11.10 -36.74
N VAL A 709 14.82 10.03 -36.33
CA VAL A 709 15.46 8.71 -36.27
C VAL A 709 15.71 8.13 -37.66
N LEU A 710 14.86 8.42 -38.66
CA LEU A 710 15.12 8.03 -40.05
C LEU A 710 16.34 8.76 -40.63
N SER A 711 16.57 10.02 -40.24
CA SER A 711 17.78 10.75 -40.62
C SER A 711 19.04 10.11 -40.01
N ASN A 712 18.99 9.77 -38.72
CA ASN A 712 20.07 9.07 -38.02
C ASN A 712 20.31 7.67 -38.59
N LEU A 713 19.24 6.95 -38.95
CA LEU A 713 19.29 5.67 -39.63
C LEU A 713 19.98 5.79 -41.01
N GLY A 714 19.66 6.83 -41.77
CA GLY A 714 20.30 7.12 -43.06
C GLY A 714 21.81 7.29 -42.91
N ALA A 715 22.27 8.06 -41.92
CA ALA A 715 23.68 8.22 -41.62
C ALA A 715 24.36 6.89 -41.22
N ALA A 716 23.71 6.07 -40.40
CA ALA A 716 24.23 4.76 -40.02
C ALA A 716 24.31 3.78 -41.21
N LEU A 717 23.32 3.80 -42.12
CA LEU A 717 23.30 2.98 -43.33
C LEU A 717 24.41 3.37 -44.32
N GLN A 718 24.72 4.66 -44.43
CA GLN A 718 25.89 5.12 -45.20
C GLN A 718 27.20 4.57 -44.62
N GLY A 719 27.33 4.51 -43.29
CA GLY A 719 28.49 3.93 -42.62
C GLY A 719 28.72 2.44 -42.93
N VAL A 720 27.65 1.67 -43.14
CA VAL A 720 27.71 0.25 -43.59
C VAL A 720 27.86 0.13 -45.12
N GLY A 721 27.77 1.22 -45.87
CA GLY A 721 27.77 1.22 -47.34
C GLY A 721 26.44 0.78 -47.98
N ARG A 722 25.34 0.74 -47.22
CA ARG A 722 23.98 0.40 -47.70
C ARG A 722 23.29 1.64 -48.26
N PHE A 723 23.89 2.24 -49.27
CA PHE A 723 23.51 3.56 -49.77
C PHE A 723 22.09 3.63 -50.36
N GLU A 724 21.60 2.60 -51.06
CA GLU A 724 20.21 2.60 -51.58
C GLU A 724 19.17 2.66 -50.44
N GLU A 725 19.37 1.89 -49.37
CA GLU A 725 18.49 1.97 -48.20
C GLU A 725 18.61 3.32 -47.48
N ALA A 726 19.81 3.92 -47.48
CA ALA A 726 20.02 5.28 -46.94
C ALA A 726 19.26 6.34 -47.75
N ILE A 727 19.16 6.17 -49.08
CA ILE A 727 18.40 7.05 -49.97
C ILE A 727 16.90 6.95 -49.64
N ASP A 728 16.38 5.74 -49.47
CA ASP A 728 14.96 5.52 -49.16
C ASP A 728 14.56 6.18 -47.84
N VAL A 729 15.31 5.95 -46.76
CA VAL A 729 15.01 6.53 -45.44
C VAL A 729 15.25 8.04 -45.41
N GLY A 730 16.28 8.55 -46.11
CA GLY A 730 16.55 9.98 -46.21
C GLY A 730 15.45 10.73 -46.96
N ARG A 731 14.88 10.12 -48.01
CA ARG A 731 13.72 10.67 -48.74
C ARG A 731 12.47 10.70 -47.86
N GLN A 732 12.24 9.64 -47.07
CA GLN A 732 11.12 9.60 -46.12
C GLN A 732 11.27 10.69 -45.05
N ALA A 733 12.46 10.86 -44.45
CA ALA A 733 12.73 11.89 -43.46
C ALA A 733 12.48 13.31 -44.02
N ALA A 734 12.96 13.61 -45.23
CA ALA A 734 12.74 14.91 -45.88
C ALA A 734 11.24 15.20 -46.11
N VAL A 735 10.45 14.19 -46.52
CA VAL A 735 9.00 14.33 -46.68
C VAL A 735 8.33 14.62 -45.34
N ILE A 736 8.68 13.88 -44.29
CA ILE A 736 8.15 14.09 -42.94
C ILE A 736 8.41 15.51 -42.44
N PHE A 737 9.64 16.01 -42.58
CA PHE A 737 9.97 17.36 -42.12
C PHE A 737 9.29 18.45 -42.95
N ARG A 738 9.12 18.24 -44.27
CA ARG A 738 8.33 19.13 -45.12
C ARG A 738 6.88 19.20 -44.69
N GLU A 739 6.25 18.05 -44.44
CA GLU A 739 4.87 17.96 -43.96
C GLU A 739 4.70 18.62 -42.59
N ALA A 740 5.73 18.55 -41.74
CA ALA A 740 5.77 19.21 -40.44
C ALA A 740 6.11 20.72 -40.51
N GLY A 741 6.50 21.24 -41.67
CA GLY A 741 6.98 22.62 -41.83
C GLY A 741 8.34 22.90 -41.19
N ASP A 742 9.10 21.87 -40.83
CA ASP A 742 10.43 21.98 -40.22
C ASP A 742 11.51 22.10 -41.31
N GLN A 743 11.60 23.30 -41.89
CA GLN A 743 12.48 23.58 -43.02
C GLN A 743 13.95 23.30 -42.71
N HIS A 744 14.43 23.64 -41.51
CA HIS A 744 15.82 23.39 -41.14
C HIS A 744 16.15 21.89 -41.19
N ARG A 745 15.29 21.03 -40.64
CA ARG A 745 15.51 19.58 -40.65
C ARG A 745 15.24 18.93 -42.01
N GLU A 746 14.32 19.48 -42.79
CA GLU A 746 14.18 19.10 -44.21
C GLU A 746 15.51 19.34 -44.95
N GLY A 747 16.12 20.51 -44.77
CA GLY A 747 17.43 20.85 -45.36
C GLY A 747 18.54 19.87 -44.93
N MET A 748 18.60 19.52 -43.64
CA MET A 748 19.56 18.53 -43.14
C MET A 748 19.34 17.14 -43.75
N ALA A 749 18.09 16.67 -43.81
CA ALA A 749 17.74 15.38 -44.40
C ALA A 749 18.08 15.33 -45.90
N LEU A 750 17.83 16.41 -46.64
CA LEU A 750 18.19 16.53 -48.06
C LEU A 750 19.71 16.57 -48.28
N SER A 751 20.46 17.24 -47.40
CA SER A 751 21.93 17.24 -47.43
C SER A 751 22.49 15.83 -47.24
N ASN A 752 21.98 15.09 -46.25
CA ASN A 752 22.35 13.69 -46.00
C ASN A 752 21.95 12.77 -47.17
N LEU A 753 20.78 13.00 -47.77
CA LEU A 753 20.30 12.29 -48.95
C LEU A 753 21.24 12.48 -50.16
N GLY A 754 21.70 13.72 -50.38
CA GLY A 754 22.67 14.02 -51.44
C GLY A 754 23.99 13.26 -51.26
N GLY A 755 24.48 13.16 -50.02
CA GLY A 755 25.64 12.32 -49.68
C GLY A 755 25.42 10.84 -50.01
N ALA A 756 24.25 10.28 -49.69
CA ALA A 756 23.91 8.89 -50.00
C ALA A 756 23.86 8.62 -51.51
N MET A 757 23.21 9.51 -52.28
CA MET A 757 23.10 9.41 -53.74
C MET A 757 24.46 9.47 -54.43
N ALA A 758 25.37 10.31 -53.95
CA ALA A 758 26.73 10.36 -54.44
C ALA A 758 27.51 9.06 -54.17
N GLY A 759 27.19 8.34 -53.08
CA GLY A 759 27.77 7.04 -52.75
C GLY A 759 27.47 5.93 -53.76
N VAL A 760 26.33 5.99 -54.46
CA VAL A 760 25.95 5.05 -55.55
C VAL A 760 26.23 5.60 -56.95
N GLY A 761 26.88 6.77 -57.06
CA GLY A 761 27.20 7.40 -58.34
C GLY A 761 26.02 8.13 -59.02
N ARG A 762 24.92 8.37 -58.32
CA ARG A 762 23.76 9.16 -58.80
C ARG A 762 24.03 10.66 -58.65
N PHE A 763 25.09 11.13 -59.30
CA PHE A 763 25.64 12.47 -59.05
C PHE A 763 24.70 13.63 -59.43
N GLU A 764 23.86 13.48 -60.47
CA GLU A 764 22.90 14.53 -60.82
C GLU A 764 21.83 14.70 -59.74
N GLU A 765 21.23 13.61 -59.29
CA GLU A 765 20.22 13.63 -58.21
C GLU A 765 20.83 14.10 -56.88
N ALA A 766 22.09 13.73 -56.60
CA ALA A 766 22.83 14.20 -55.44
C ALA A 766 23.04 15.72 -55.44
N VAL A 767 23.43 16.29 -56.59
CA VAL A 767 23.59 17.74 -56.77
C VAL A 767 22.27 18.47 -56.57
N ASP A 768 21.17 17.93 -57.10
CA ASP A 768 19.85 18.53 -56.95
C ASP A 768 19.37 18.52 -55.49
N ALA A 769 19.56 17.41 -54.76
CA ALA A 769 19.25 17.33 -53.34
C ALA A 769 20.07 18.33 -52.50
N CYS A 770 21.38 18.44 -52.73
CA CYS A 770 22.22 19.41 -52.04
C CYS A 770 21.85 20.87 -52.38
N ARG A 771 21.47 21.17 -53.64
CA ARG A 771 20.99 22.51 -54.01
C ARG A 771 19.68 22.89 -53.32
N GLN A 772 18.76 21.94 -53.19
CA GLN A 772 17.51 22.15 -52.44
C GLN A 772 17.81 22.42 -50.96
N ALA A 773 18.73 21.66 -50.35
CA ALA A 773 19.18 21.92 -48.98
C ALA A 773 19.77 23.33 -48.82
N VAL A 774 20.67 23.76 -49.72
CA VAL A 774 21.24 25.13 -49.71
C VAL A 774 20.15 26.19 -49.84
N ALA A 775 19.18 26.00 -50.72
CA ALA A 775 18.07 26.95 -50.89
C ALA A 775 17.26 27.09 -49.59
N ILE A 776 16.93 25.97 -48.94
CA ILE A 776 16.20 25.96 -47.67
C ILE A 776 16.99 26.66 -46.55
N PHE A 777 18.30 26.41 -46.44
CA PHE A 777 19.11 27.07 -45.42
C PHE A 777 19.25 28.58 -45.65
N ARG A 778 19.28 29.04 -46.91
CA ARG A 778 19.22 30.47 -47.24
C ARG A 778 17.90 31.10 -46.86
N GLU A 779 16.78 30.44 -47.16
CA GLU A 779 15.44 30.93 -46.84
C GLU A 779 15.22 31.02 -45.32
N THR A 780 15.77 30.08 -44.56
CA THR A 780 15.68 30.06 -43.09
C THR A 780 16.72 30.94 -42.39
N GLY A 781 17.70 31.47 -43.13
CA GLY A 781 18.79 32.29 -42.59
C GLY A 781 19.85 31.50 -41.79
N ASP A 782 19.85 30.18 -41.89
CA ASP A 782 20.81 29.30 -41.22
C ASP A 782 22.13 29.25 -42.00
N ARG A 783 23.04 30.16 -41.64
CA ARG A 783 24.37 30.24 -42.26
C ARG A 783 25.24 29.02 -42.01
N HIS A 784 25.03 28.29 -40.90
CA HIS A 784 25.84 27.11 -40.60
C HIS A 784 25.39 25.93 -41.46
N GLY A 785 24.08 25.68 -41.53
CA GLY A 785 23.50 24.68 -42.42
C GLY A 785 23.79 24.97 -43.88
N GLU A 786 23.73 26.25 -44.30
CA GLU A 786 24.09 26.66 -45.65
C GLU A 786 25.55 26.28 -45.98
N SER A 787 26.49 26.59 -45.09
CA SER A 787 27.90 26.26 -45.27
C SER A 787 28.11 24.75 -45.42
N GLN A 788 27.50 23.94 -44.54
CA GLN A 788 27.61 22.49 -44.60
C GLN A 788 27.00 21.89 -45.88
N ALA A 789 25.85 22.42 -46.32
CA ALA A 789 25.21 21.98 -47.54
C ALA A 789 26.01 22.37 -48.80
N LEU A 790 26.69 23.52 -48.77
CA LEU A 790 27.62 23.94 -49.82
C LEU A 790 28.86 23.05 -49.86
N ASP A 791 29.46 22.74 -48.70
CA ASP A 791 30.60 21.83 -48.61
C ASP A 791 30.25 20.44 -49.18
N ASN A 792 29.07 19.91 -48.81
CA ASN A 792 28.57 18.66 -49.37
C ASN A 792 28.33 18.76 -50.87
N LEU A 793 27.75 19.85 -51.36
CA LEU A 793 27.55 20.09 -52.79
C LEU A 793 28.89 20.09 -53.55
N ASP A 794 29.92 20.73 -53.01
CA ASP A 794 31.26 20.78 -53.59
C ASP A 794 31.93 19.40 -53.60
N ILE A 795 31.79 18.61 -52.53
CA ILE A 795 32.26 17.22 -52.46
C ILE A 795 31.58 16.37 -53.54
N VAL A 796 30.27 16.48 -53.69
CA VAL A 796 29.51 15.74 -54.71
C VAL A 796 29.95 16.13 -56.12
N GLN A 797 30.13 17.43 -56.38
CA GLN A 797 30.59 17.92 -57.68
C GLN A 797 32.04 17.48 -58.00
N ALA A 798 32.92 17.47 -57.01
CA ALA A 798 34.29 16.98 -57.19
C ALA A 798 34.31 15.49 -57.53
N LYS A 799 33.52 14.67 -56.82
CA LYS A 799 33.37 13.24 -57.13
C LYS A 799 32.79 13.00 -58.53
N LYS A 800 31.79 13.81 -58.94
CA LYS A 800 31.22 13.76 -60.28
C LYS A 800 32.27 14.01 -61.37
N ARG A 801 33.11 15.04 -61.20
CA ARG A 801 34.19 15.36 -62.16
C ARG A 801 35.22 14.24 -62.25
N HIS A 802 35.65 13.69 -61.10
CA HIS A 802 36.62 12.59 -61.07
C HIS A 802 36.10 11.29 -61.71
N VAL A 803 34.79 11.04 -61.75
CA VAL A 803 34.22 9.87 -62.45
C VAL A 803 33.98 10.13 -63.94
N GLN A 804 33.95 11.41 -64.35
CA GLN A 804 33.78 11.84 -65.75
C GLN A 804 35.10 12.03 -66.49
N GLU A 805 36.20 12.27 -65.76
CA GLU A 805 37.59 12.23 -66.22
C GLU A 805 38.15 10.81 -66.20
#